data_AF-A0A559PR31-F1
#
_entry.id   AF-A0A559PR31-F1
#
_cell.length_a   1.000
_cell.length_b   1.000
_cell.length_c   1.000
_cell.angle_alpha   90.00
_cell.angle_beta   90.00
_cell.angle_gamma   90.00
#
_symmetry.space_group_name_H-M   'P 1'
#
loop_
_entity.id
_entity.type
_entity.pdbx_description
1 polymer ?
#
loop_
_entity_poly.entity_id
_entity_poly.type
_entity_poly.pdbx_seq_one_letter_code
_entity_poly.pdbx_strand_id
1 'polypeptide(L)'
;MKFYHSILFFLSVVYLQAQELKTLPLSAPETENLDDLKFLDEELKDKRLVSLGELTHMYGNIFEMKIRVIKYLHQELGYSTIAIEAPIYDLYKLNLNTRFDPITFNESIFGVWSNSSEFQELVSYIEKNDINVIGFDSQVMNTESFLTDLFDYCEDKNIKIQLDEEDFAIVTENLLDNYTYESFDIKFPEFEKELKTIQKKINKLKDSEENYYWAQFMKGLLSSARDAYHNEKEILSTYFVDKSLNYRDEQMADNLLSYMSRNPSEKIIAWADNIHIINNMKSETNSIMKEFVPMGSILKKHLKDDVYSLATVHANDSIFQQKEWHKTPIQKPSFEHDLDSLNSPFLFVSSNQEAMKTIKSHRLLSFIDFTESRLDELHDGYIFIKNATISNSKFINRIEEKKSTPKDTVLATIKLKKDLFFLSGKIIDTQTNISIPYANLIMKKEEIYRVSGEDGAFNIPVLNKDVLNNSSISISSMGYETQVIPLKDLPSKIYLRPSMDELESVVIIANRTAKSVLKQAVKQLENNHPIVPFNYYRYSNYLLNKDDEYLIDLDIITKEYDQGYRQQNRLTQRVEQIKWNKQSKRTNLKSVRRIYQYRQNPIRYSNILHRRKYKKFNLSFNKSNKLEDEGLYIISFNTDRNNWNYTNRGYPTTYSGKVYIDKVDFAIVKVVENWETTLNNDDIEKHYRLKQYENKNQLVIKEEYIANFAKDSDQKYYATNYFQRKFIETKDSENLRENVVIELKSSIFDLKKENIEIIDYDHYQNNEVLLNRVKFNETFWRTFKNEFYQN
;
A
#
# COMPACT_ATOMS: atom_id res chain seq x y z
N MET A 1 48.44 13.12 67.08
CA MET A 1 47.17 13.20 66.31
C MET A 1 47.44 13.62 64.85
N LYS A 2 48.39 12.95 64.16
CA LYS A 2 48.79 13.23 62.76
C LYS A 2 49.12 11.94 61.97
N PHE A 3 48.43 10.85 62.28
CA PHE A 3 48.63 9.55 61.61
C PHE A 3 47.32 8.85 61.19
N TYR A 4 46.19 9.55 61.27
CA TYR A 4 44.87 9.00 60.88
C TYR A 4 44.28 9.64 59.61
N HIS A 5 44.92 10.68 59.04
CA HIS A 5 44.41 11.34 57.84
C HIS A 5 45.06 10.86 56.53
N SER A 6 46.11 10.06 56.60
CA SER A 6 46.73 9.45 55.40
C SER A 6 46.22 8.04 55.10
N ILE A 7 45.53 7.39 56.04
CA ILE A 7 44.88 6.08 55.83
C ILE A 7 43.43 6.25 55.34
N LEU A 8 42.77 7.38 55.62
CA LEU A 8 41.44 7.68 55.08
C LEU A 8 41.45 8.18 53.63
N PHE A 9 42.58 8.67 53.12
CA PHE A 9 42.72 9.04 51.69
C PHE A 9 43.09 7.84 50.80
N PHE A 10 43.47 6.71 51.39
CA PHE A 10 43.71 5.44 50.70
C PHE A 10 42.51 4.46 50.76
N LEU A 11 41.43 4.84 51.46
CA LEU A 11 40.19 4.05 51.56
C LEU A 11 38.99 4.70 50.86
N SER A 12 39.17 5.85 50.21
CA SER A 12 38.16 6.50 49.35
C SER A 12 38.46 6.40 47.85
N VAL A 13 39.48 5.62 47.46
CA VAL A 13 39.73 5.23 46.06
C VAL A 13 39.41 3.74 45.92
N VAL A 14 38.17 3.37 46.21
CA VAL A 14 37.64 2.06 45.83
C VAL A 14 36.69 2.31 44.66
N TYR A 15 37.26 2.10 43.46
CA TYR A 15 36.58 1.64 42.25
C TYR A 15 35.30 2.38 41.82
N LEU A 16 35.50 3.51 41.16
CA LEU A 16 34.74 3.85 39.94
C LEU A 16 35.65 3.52 38.74
N GLN A 17 36.16 2.29 38.66
CA GLN A 17 36.46 1.73 37.35
C GLN A 17 35.12 1.27 36.81
N ALA A 18 34.60 1.95 35.79
CA ALA A 18 33.63 1.32 34.90
C ALA A 18 34.25 -0.01 34.48
N GLN A 19 33.64 -1.13 34.90
CA GLN A 19 34.16 -2.44 34.57
C GLN A 19 34.15 -2.56 33.04
N GLU A 20 35.26 -3.02 32.47
CA GLU A 20 35.40 -3.19 31.03
C GLU A 20 34.31 -4.13 30.51
N LEU A 21 33.72 -3.77 29.36
CA LEU A 21 32.63 -4.54 28.75
C LEU A 21 33.14 -5.93 28.34
N LYS A 22 32.57 -6.98 28.93
CA LYS A 22 32.92 -8.36 28.60
C LYS A 22 32.13 -8.82 27.39
N THR A 23 32.83 -9.40 26.43
CA THR A 23 32.28 -9.93 25.18
C THR A 23 32.83 -11.32 24.90
N LEU A 24 32.08 -12.11 24.13
CA LEU A 24 32.51 -13.42 23.61
C LEU A 24 32.55 -13.35 22.08
N PRO A 25 33.64 -13.77 21.42
CA PRO A 25 33.66 -13.83 19.96
C PRO A 25 32.72 -14.91 19.45
N LEU A 26 32.02 -14.61 18.36
CA LEU A 26 31.20 -15.57 17.62
C LEU A 26 31.83 -15.86 16.26
N SER A 27 31.52 -17.02 15.73
CA SER A 27 31.79 -17.39 14.33
C SER A 27 30.85 -16.64 13.40
N ALA A 28 31.19 -16.62 12.11
CA ALA A 28 30.37 -15.97 11.10
C ALA A 28 29.00 -16.66 10.95
N PRO A 29 27.93 -15.92 10.57
CA PRO A 29 26.56 -16.44 10.45
C PRO A 29 26.42 -17.73 9.62
N GLU A 30 27.20 -17.87 8.56
CA GLU A 30 27.22 -19.01 7.64
C GLU A 30 27.96 -20.25 8.19
N THR A 31 28.52 -20.17 9.40
CA THR A 31 29.31 -21.26 10.00
C THR A 31 28.41 -22.35 10.55
N GLU A 32 28.49 -23.56 9.98
CA GLU A 32 27.68 -24.72 10.40
C GLU A 32 28.06 -25.31 11.77
N ASN A 33 29.34 -25.20 12.18
CA ASN A 33 29.74 -25.60 13.54
C ASN A 33 29.09 -24.65 14.55
N LEU A 34 28.55 -25.15 15.66
CA LEU A 34 27.83 -24.34 16.67
C LEU A 34 28.53 -24.31 18.05
N ASP A 35 29.79 -24.73 18.16
CA ASP A 35 30.49 -24.89 19.44
C ASP A 35 30.71 -23.56 20.20
N ASP A 36 30.84 -22.46 19.46
CA ASP A 36 30.93 -21.10 19.99
C ASP A 36 29.62 -20.61 20.62
N LEU A 37 28.49 -21.28 20.38
CA LEU A 37 27.19 -20.97 20.98
C LEU A 37 26.95 -21.70 22.32
N LYS A 38 27.90 -22.52 22.79
CA LYS A 38 27.78 -23.28 24.07
C LYS A 38 27.57 -22.42 25.31
N PHE A 39 27.93 -21.14 25.27
CA PHE A 39 27.62 -20.22 26.37
C PHE A 39 26.10 -20.08 26.60
N LEU A 40 25.27 -20.38 25.58
CA LEU A 40 23.82 -20.33 25.69
C LEU A 40 23.25 -21.36 26.67
N ASP A 41 23.97 -22.44 26.98
CA ASP A 41 23.55 -23.46 27.95
C ASP A 41 23.30 -22.84 29.34
N GLU A 42 24.21 -21.95 29.75
CA GLU A 42 24.12 -21.25 31.03
C GLU A 42 23.23 -20.01 30.94
N GLU A 43 23.29 -19.23 29.86
CA GLU A 43 22.43 -18.04 29.67
C GLU A 43 20.94 -18.41 29.63
N LEU A 44 20.61 -19.54 29.00
CA LEU A 44 19.25 -19.99 28.75
C LEU A 44 18.80 -21.12 29.68
N LYS A 45 19.52 -21.31 30.78
CA LYS A 45 19.16 -22.27 31.79
C LYS A 45 17.76 -22.00 32.33
N ASP A 46 16.93 -23.04 32.33
CA ASP A 46 15.55 -23.04 32.81
C ASP A 46 14.62 -22.03 32.08
N LYS A 47 15.00 -21.54 30.89
CA LYS A 47 14.13 -20.68 30.06
C LYS A 47 13.22 -21.53 29.16
N ARG A 48 11.93 -21.22 29.12
CA ARG A 48 10.99 -21.78 28.14
C ARG A 48 10.77 -20.91 26.92
N LEU A 49 10.92 -19.59 27.05
CA LEU A 49 10.76 -18.67 25.92
C LEU A 49 12.06 -17.92 25.65
N VAL A 50 12.55 -18.00 24.41
CA VAL A 50 13.68 -17.20 23.93
C VAL A 50 13.21 -16.35 22.77
N SER A 51 13.24 -15.05 22.94
CA SER A 51 12.89 -14.08 21.91
C SER A 51 14.15 -13.61 21.19
N LEU A 52 14.20 -13.79 19.88
CA LEU A 52 15.30 -13.43 18.99
C LEU A 52 14.91 -12.18 18.18
N GLY A 53 15.55 -11.06 18.53
CA GLY A 53 15.30 -9.75 17.98
C GLY A 53 16.18 -9.44 16.76
N GLU A 54 15.63 -8.69 15.83
CA GLU A 54 16.38 -8.07 14.74
C GLU A 54 16.26 -6.55 14.75
N LEU A 55 17.38 -5.85 14.58
CA LEU A 55 17.34 -4.41 14.35
C LEU A 55 17.00 -4.19 12.87
N THR A 56 15.74 -3.86 12.58
CA THR A 56 15.15 -3.74 11.24
C THR A 56 15.06 -5.07 10.47
N HIS A 57 14.09 -5.17 9.56
CA HIS A 57 13.79 -6.40 8.81
C HIS A 57 14.54 -6.52 7.47
N MET A 58 15.77 -5.99 7.33
CA MET A 58 16.43 -5.91 6.01
C MET A 58 17.71 -6.73 5.84
N TYR A 59 18.34 -7.17 6.92
CA TYR A 59 19.73 -7.64 6.87
C TYR A 59 19.81 -9.17 6.85
N GLY A 60 20.30 -9.73 5.74
CA GLY A 60 20.35 -11.18 5.53
C GLY A 60 21.25 -11.90 6.52
N ASN A 61 22.42 -11.34 6.80
CA ASN A 61 23.36 -11.94 7.76
C ASN A 61 22.89 -11.87 9.22
N ILE A 62 21.96 -10.96 9.55
CA ILE A 62 21.23 -10.98 10.82
C ILE A 62 20.27 -12.17 10.85
N PHE A 63 19.54 -12.42 9.76
CA PHE A 63 18.67 -13.59 9.65
C PHE A 63 19.46 -14.89 9.78
N GLU A 64 20.56 -15.05 9.05
CA GLU A 64 21.45 -16.21 9.13
C GLU A 64 21.94 -16.45 10.57
N MET A 65 22.34 -15.39 11.29
CA MET A 65 22.78 -15.51 12.68
C MET A 65 21.64 -15.97 13.60
N LYS A 66 20.43 -15.42 13.43
CA LYS A 66 19.25 -15.89 14.18
C LYS A 66 18.92 -17.35 13.86
N ILE A 67 19.05 -17.77 12.60
CA ILE A 67 18.86 -19.16 12.16
C ILE A 67 19.89 -20.08 12.81
N ARG A 68 21.16 -19.65 12.88
CA ARG A 68 22.23 -20.37 13.56
C ARG A 68 21.94 -20.56 15.05
N VAL A 69 21.44 -19.53 15.73
CA VAL A 69 20.97 -19.63 17.11
C VAL A 69 19.78 -20.61 17.20
N ILE A 70 18.79 -20.52 16.32
CA ILE A 70 17.65 -21.45 16.28
C ILE A 70 18.11 -22.91 16.13
N LYS A 71 19.05 -23.18 15.24
CA LYS A 71 19.62 -24.53 15.07
C LYS A 71 20.21 -25.03 16.39
N TYR A 72 20.99 -24.21 17.10
CA TYR A 72 21.56 -24.57 18.40
C TYR A 72 20.47 -24.83 19.46
N LEU A 73 19.51 -23.91 19.60
CA LEU A 73 18.42 -24.05 20.55
C LEU A 73 17.59 -25.33 20.32
N HIS A 74 17.31 -25.63 19.06
CA HIS A 74 16.60 -26.85 18.68
C HIS A 74 17.43 -28.11 18.94
N GLN A 75 18.68 -28.14 18.49
CA GLN A 75 19.53 -29.34 18.54
C GLN A 75 20.00 -29.69 19.96
N GLU A 76 20.43 -28.69 20.73
CA GLU A 76 21.12 -28.89 22.01
C GLU A 76 20.23 -28.60 23.21
N LEU A 77 19.29 -27.65 23.11
CA LEU A 77 18.49 -27.17 24.26
C LEU A 77 17.02 -27.60 24.22
N GLY A 78 16.60 -28.33 23.19
CA GLY A 78 15.28 -28.97 23.08
C GLY A 78 14.14 -28.00 22.81
N TYR A 79 14.40 -26.86 22.17
CA TYR A 79 13.34 -25.97 21.69
C TYR A 79 12.66 -26.58 20.46
N SER A 80 11.32 -26.70 20.50
CA SER A 80 10.56 -27.47 19.52
C SER A 80 9.52 -26.67 18.73
N THR A 81 9.27 -25.42 19.13
CA THR A 81 8.28 -24.55 18.51
C THR A 81 8.90 -23.21 18.15
N ILE A 82 8.68 -22.76 16.92
CA ILE A 82 9.07 -21.43 16.44
C ILE A 82 7.81 -20.58 16.33
N ALA A 83 7.76 -19.49 17.09
CA ALA A 83 6.73 -18.49 17.00
C ALA A 83 7.26 -17.31 16.17
N ILE A 84 6.51 -16.84 15.18
CA ILE A 84 6.93 -15.76 14.27
C ILE A 84 5.99 -14.57 14.44
N GLU A 85 6.54 -13.36 14.37
CA GLU A 85 5.82 -12.08 14.31
C GLU A 85 5.02 -11.98 12.99
N ALA A 86 4.07 -12.88 12.82
CA ALA A 86 3.22 -13.05 11.66
C ALA A 86 1.80 -13.39 12.13
N PRO A 87 0.78 -13.18 11.27
CA PRO A 87 -0.63 -13.41 11.61
C PRO A 87 -0.90 -14.78 12.22
N ILE A 88 -1.57 -14.80 13.39
CA ILE A 88 -2.02 -16.04 14.01
C ILE A 88 -3.06 -16.79 13.14
N TYR A 89 -3.92 -16.05 12.41
CA TYR A 89 -4.96 -16.65 11.56
C TYR A 89 -4.36 -17.38 10.36
N ASP A 90 -3.47 -16.74 9.61
CA ASP A 90 -2.88 -17.31 8.40
C ASP A 90 -2.00 -18.53 8.73
N LEU A 91 -1.22 -18.49 9.83
CA LEU A 91 -0.45 -19.66 10.28
C LEU A 91 -1.31 -20.77 10.91
N TYR A 92 -2.45 -20.45 11.53
CA TYR A 92 -3.42 -21.48 11.90
C TYR A 92 -3.96 -22.21 10.68
N LYS A 93 -4.31 -21.49 9.60
CA LYS A 93 -4.78 -22.09 8.34
C LYS A 93 -3.72 -23.00 7.71
N LEU A 94 -2.45 -22.62 7.76
CA LEU A 94 -1.33 -23.49 7.37
C LEU A 94 -1.34 -24.79 8.18
N ASN A 95 -1.47 -24.69 9.51
CA ASN A 95 -1.40 -25.82 10.44
C ASN A 95 -2.62 -26.76 10.40
N LEU A 96 -3.71 -26.37 9.72
CA LEU A 96 -4.81 -27.30 9.41
C LEU A 96 -4.40 -28.37 8.39
N ASN A 97 -3.30 -28.14 7.65
CA ASN A 97 -2.74 -29.15 6.77
C ASN A 97 -1.96 -30.19 7.59
N THR A 98 -2.01 -31.46 7.18
CA THR A 98 -1.32 -32.55 7.89
C THR A 98 0.21 -32.51 7.77
N ARG A 99 0.76 -31.67 6.90
CA ARG A 99 2.20 -31.52 6.67
C ARG A 99 2.52 -30.06 6.38
N PHE A 100 3.65 -29.59 6.89
CA PHE A 100 4.21 -28.28 6.56
C PHE A 100 4.43 -28.12 5.05
N ASP A 101 3.94 -27.02 4.48
CA ASP A 101 4.15 -26.64 3.09
C ASP A 101 4.93 -25.31 3.00
N PRO A 102 6.18 -25.33 2.49
CA PRO A 102 7.02 -24.13 2.36
C PRO A 102 6.40 -22.99 1.55
N ILE A 103 5.59 -23.32 0.53
CA ILE A 103 4.97 -22.31 -0.34
C ILE A 103 3.88 -21.58 0.44
N THR A 104 2.91 -22.32 0.99
CA THR A 104 1.83 -21.77 1.80
C THR A 104 2.38 -21.03 3.03
N PHE A 105 3.45 -21.54 3.66
CA PHE A 105 4.10 -20.85 4.77
C PHE A 105 4.65 -19.47 4.37
N ASN A 106 5.37 -19.38 3.24
CA ASN A 106 5.88 -18.10 2.74
C ASN A 106 4.76 -17.12 2.34
N GLU A 107 3.61 -17.63 1.91
CA GLU A 107 2.39 -16.84 1.63
C GLU A 107 1.66 -16.39 2.92
N SER A 108 1.92 -17.05 4.05
CA SER A 108 1.27 -16.81 5.35
C SER A 108 2.08 -15.92 6.30
N ILE A 109 3.29 -15.48 5.91
CA ILE A 109 4.15 -14.59 6.69
C ILE A 109 4.51 -13.33 5.89
N PHE A 110 4.97 -12.29 6.59
CA PHE A 110 5.30 -11.02 5.95
C PHE A 110 6.47 -11.13 4.97
N GLY A 111 6.31 -10.45 3.82
CA GLY A 111 7.28 -10.43 2.73
C GLY A 111 8.66 -9.84 3.07
N VAL A 112 8.81 -9.21 4.24
CA VAL A 112 10.13 -8.78 4.73
C VAL A 112 11.04 -9.97 5.02
N TRP A 113 10.47 -11.13 5.38
CA TRP A 113 11.20 -12.38 5.59
C TRP A 113 11.05 -13.35 4.42
N SER A 114 9.83 -13.64 3.96
CA SER A 114 9.62 -14.68 2.93
C SER A 114 10.28 -14.37 1.57
N ASN A 115 10.62 -13.11 1.29
CA ASN A 115 11.35 -12.73 0.07
C ASN A 115 12.88 -12.76 0.20
N SER A 116 13.42 -13.01 1.39
CA SER A 116 14.85 -13.13 1.67
C SER A 116 15.32 -14.53 1.29
N SER A 117 16.43 -14.64 0.53
CA SER A 117 17.04 -15.94 0.26
C SER A 117 17.68 -16.56 1.50
N GLU A 118 18.24 -15.73 2.38
CA GLU A 118 18.80 -16.16 3.66
C GLU A 118 17.73 -16.76 4.56
N PHE A 119 16.53 -16.14 4.62
CA PHE A 119 15.44 -16.67 5.42
C PHE A 119 14.91 -18.04 4.94
N GLN A 120 15.08 -18.38 3.65
CA GLN A 120 14.64 -19.68 3.13
C GLN A 120 15.41 -20.87 3.72
N GLU A 121 16.58 -20.62 4.30
CA GLU A 121 17.28 -21.64 5.09
C GLU A 121 16.44 -22.06 6.30
N LEU A 122 15.79 -21.12 6.99
CA LEU A 122 14.89 -21.42 8.10
C LEU A 122 13.71 -22.25 7.64
N VAL A 123 13.09 -21.87 6.52
CA VAL A 123 11.93 -22.59 5.96
C VAL A 123 12.31 -24.04 5.64
N SER A 124 13.47 -24.24 5.01
CA SER A 124 14.00 -25.57 4.70
C SER A 124 14.33 -26.36 5.96
N TYR A 125 14.83 -25.69 7.00
CA TYR A 125 15.14 -26.31 8.29
C TYR A 125 13.88 -26.74 9.04
N ILE A 126 12.83 -25.92 9.03
CA ILE A 126 11.51 -26.23 9.59
C ILE A 126 10.94 -27.48 8.92
N GLU A 127 10.87 -27.49 7.57
CA GLU A 127 10.32 -28.62 6.83
C GLU A 127 11.10 -29.91 7.13
N LYS A 128 12.44 -29.85 7.10
CA LYS A 128 13.30 -31.01 7.29
C LYS A 128 13.15 -31.64 8.67
N ASN A 129 12.90 -30.84 9.70
CA ASN A 129 12.88 -31.29 11.09
C ASN A 129 11.46 -31.37 11.68
N ASP A 130 10.43 -31.08 10.89
CA ASP A 130 9.02 -31.07 11.33
C ASP A 130 8.81 -30.18 12.56
N ILE A 131 9.43 -29.00 12.54
CA ILE A 131 9.34 -28.03 13.64
C ILE A 131 7.97 -27.37 13.61
N ASN A 132 7.30 -27.34 14.75
CA ASN A 132 6.02 -26.66 14.87
C ASN A 132 6.19 -25.14 14.73
N VAL A 133 5.34 -24.51 13.92
CA VAL A 133 5.40 -23.06 13.67
C VAL A 133 4.07 -22.40 13.98
N ILE A 134 4.11 -21.29 14.70
CA ILE A 134 2.91 -20.52 15.09
C ILE A 134 3.08 -19.03 14.80
N GLY A 135 1.98 -18.35 14.53
CA GLY A 135 1.92 -16.89 14.48
C GLY A 135 1.49 -16.31 15.82
N PHE A 136 1.95 -15.11 16.14
CA PHE A 136 1.49 -14.38 17.32
C PHE A 136 1.01 -12.97 17.02
N ASP A 137 1.03 -12.51 15.77
CA ASP A 137 0.51 -11.19 15.39
C ASP A 137 -1.03 -11.19 15.29
N SER A 138 -1.61 -10.06 15.63
CA SER A 138 -3.05 -9.75 15.51
C SER A 138 -3.48 -9.36 14.10
N GLN A 139 -2.54 -8.99 13.24
CA GLN A 139 -2.80 -8.67 11.83
C GLN A 139 -3.30 -9.91 11.07
N VAL A 140 -3.90 -9.67 9.91
CA VAL A 140 -4.41 -10.70 9.00
C VAL A 140 -3.89 -10.40 7.59
N MET A 141 -3.38 -11.41 6.87
CA MET A 141 -2.94 -11.23 5.49
C MET A 141 -4.07 -11.44 4.48
N ASN A 142 -4.96 -12.41 4.72
CA ASN A 142 -6.11 -12.68 3.85
C ASN A 142 -7.46 -12.33 4.51
N THR A 143 -7.82 -11.05 4.46
CA THR A 143 -9.07 -10.50 5.01
C THR A 143 -10.34 -11.17 4.46
N GLU A 144 -10.35 -11.51 3.17
CA GLU A 144 -11.52 -12.15 2.54
C GLU A 144 -11.75 -13.57 3.07
N SER A 145 -10.67 -14.35 3.22
CA SER A 145 -10.72 -15.68 3.84
C SER A 145 -11.15 -15.56 5.30
N PHE A 146 -10.54 -14.64 6.05
CA PHE A 146 -10.88 -14.41 7.46
C PHE A 146 -12.36 -14.12 7.67
N LEU A 147 -12.92 -13.20 6.87
CA LEU A 147 -14.34 -12.86 6.95
C LEU A 147 -15.25 -14.03 6.61
N THR A 148 -14.92 -14.77 5.56
CA THR A 148 -15.72 -15.94 5.14
C THR A 148 -15.73 -16.98 6.26
N ASP A 149 -14.54 -17.35 6.74
CA ASP A 149 -14.39 -18.31 7.84
C ASP A 149 -15.07 -17.82 9.13
N LEU A 150 -15.05 -16.51 9.42
CA LEU A 150 -15.69 -15.94 10.61
C LEU A 150 -17.20 -16.10 10.58
N PHE A 151 -17.82 -15.81 9.43
CA PHE A 151 -19.27 -15.98 9.27
C PHE A 151 -19.65 -17.46 9.32
N ASP A 152 -18.91 -18.33 8.64
CA ASP A 152 -19.15 -19.78 8.63
C ASP A 152 -19.02 -20.36 10.04
N TYR A 153 -17.99 -19.97 10.79
CA TYR A 153 -17.81 -20.39 12.18
C TYR A 153 -18.92 -19.87 13.10
N CYS A 154 -19.33 -18.62 12.93
CA CYS A 154 -20.45 -18.07 13.70
C CYS A 154 -21.76 -18.81 13.40
N GLU A 155 -22.01 -19.17 12.14
CA GLU A 155 -23.17 -19.97 11.75
C GLU A 155 -23.12 -21.37 12.37
N ASP A 156 -22.01 -22.10 12.21
CA ASP A 156 -21.82 -23.45 12.76
C ASP A 156 -22.01 -23.50 14.29
N LYS A 157 -21.44 -22.54 15.01
CA LYS A 157 -21.55 -22.45 16.47
C LYS A 157 -22.83 -21.76 16.97
N ASN A 158 -23.77 -21.42 16.07
CA ASN A 158 -25.01 -20.69 16.39
C ASN A 158 -24.77 -19.35 17.13
N ILE A 159 -23.68 -18.66 16.79
CA ILE A 159 -23.33 -17.33 17.31
C ILE A 159 -23.98 -16.27 16.43
N LYS A 160 -25.16 -15.80 16.83
CA LYS A 160 -25.84 -14.69 16.12
C LYS A 160 -25.09 -13.36 16.27
N ILE A 161 -24.67 -12.78 15.15
CA ILE A 161 -24.20 -11.39 15.00
C ILE A 161 -25.43 -10.46 15.04
N GLN A 162 -25.43 -9.45 15.91
CA GLN A 162 -26.57 -8.53 16.09
C GLN A 162 -26.55 -7.35 15.13
N LEU A 163 -25.36 -6.93 14.72
CA LEU A 163 -25.19 -5.89 13.70
C LEU A 163 -25.61 -6.43 12.34
N ASP A 164 -25.91 -5.52 11.41
CA ASP A 164 -26.11 -5.91 10.00
C ASP A 164 -24.84 -6.59 9.50
N GLU A 165 -24.98 -7.83 9.03
CA GLU A 165 -23.85 -8.70 8.68
C GLU A 165 -22.97 -8.09 7.58
N GLU A 166 -23.59 -7.39 6.62
CA GLU A 166 -22.89 -6.73 5.53
C GLU A 166 -22.14 -5.50 6.01
N ASP A 167 -22.75 -4.69 6.87
CA ASP A 167 -22.06 -3.54 7.48
C ASP A 167 -20.91 -4.01 8.38
N PHE A 168 -21.09 -5.10 9.13
CA PHE A 168 -20.05 -5.70 9.95
C PHE A 168 -18.87 -6.19 9.09
N ALA A 169 -19.17 -6.85 7.97
CA ALA A 169 -18.17 -7.30 7.02
C ALA A 169 -17.41 -6.14 6.39
N ILE A 170 -18.09 -5.07 5.96
CA ILE A 170 -17.47 -3.89 5.33
C ILE A 170 -16.53 -3.17 6.31
N VAL A 171 -16.98 -2.97 7.56
CA VAL A 171 -16.16 -2.32 8.59
C VAL A 171 -14.94 -3.17 8.93
N THR A 172 -15.12 -4.48 9.08
CA THR A 172 -14.03 -5.43 9.36
C THR A 172 -13.03 -5.51 8.20
N GLU A 173 -13.53 -5.53 6.95
CA GLU A 173 -12.69 -5.53 5.74
C GLU A 173 -11.81 -4.30 5.68
N ASN A 174 -12.39 -3.11 5.88
CA ASN A 174 -11.61 -1.87 5.90
C ASN A 174 -10.60 -1.82 7.05
N LEU A 175 -11.00 -2.31 8.23
CA LEU A 175 -10.15 -2.35 9.41
C LEU A 175 -8.90 -3.19 9.15
N LEU A 176 -9.06 -4.39 8.59
CA LEU A 176 -7.94 -5.32 8.36
C LEU A 176 -7.08 -4.94 7.15
N ASP A 177 -7.67 -4.43 6.08
CA ASP A 177 -6.93 -4.06 4.86
C ASP A 177 -6.20 -2.73 4.97
N ASN A 178 -6.81 -1.74 5.64
CA ASN A 178 -6.34 -0.36 5.65
C ASN A 178 -5.91 0.13 7.04
N TYR A 179 -6.08 -0.66 8.10
CA TYR A 179 -5.75 -0.29 9.49
C TYR A 179 -6.41 1.04 9.92
N THR A 180 -7.63 1.28 9.44
CA THR A 180 -8.41 2.48 9.74
C THR A 180 -9.83 2.12 10.16
N TYR A 181 -10.38 2.89 11.10
CA TYR A 181 -11.76 2.72 11.54
C TYR A 181 -12.64 3.90 11.10
N GLU A 182 -13.53 3.66 10.13
CA GLU A 182 -14.50 4.67 9.69
C GLU A 182 -15.88 4.40 10.31
N SER A 183 -16.37 5.32 11.15
CA SER A 183 -17.64 5.16 11.89
C SER A 183 -18.92 5.40 11.05
N PHE A 184 -18.85 5.29 9.72
CA PHE A 184 -19.98 5.61 8.85
C PHE A 184 -21.07 4.53 8.88
N ASP A 185 -20.69 3.27 8.65
CA ASP A 185 -21.65 2.15 8.62
C ASP A 185 -21.95 1.66 10.04
N ILE A 186 -20.94 1.59 10.92
CA ILE A 186 -21.09 1.18 12.32
C ILE A 186 -20.24 2.08 13.22
N LYS A 187 -20.86 2.66 14.26
CA LYS A 187 -20.13 3.44 15.26
C LYS A 187 -19.20 2.54 16.07
N PHE A 188 -17.99 3.02 16.36
CA PHE A 188 -17.00 2.23 17.10
C PHE A 188 -17.52 1.56 18.39
N PRO A 189 -18.29 2.24 19.27
CA PRO A 189 -18.79 1.59 20.49
C PRO A 189 -19.75 0.42 20.24
N GLU A 190 -20.49 0.44 19.12
CA GLU A 190 -21.41 -0.63 18.72
C GLU A 190 -20.62 -1.82 18.17
N PHE A 191 -19.63 -1.56 17.31
CA PHE A 191 -18.73 -2.58 16.78
C PHE A 191 -17.91 -3.25 17.89
N GLU A 192 -17.30 -2.46 18.77
CA GLU A 192 -16.52 -2.97 19.92
C GLU A 192 -17.39 -3.85 20.83
N LYS A 193 -18.63 -3.45 21.07
CA LYS A 193 -19.60 -4.25 21.86
C LYS A 193 -19.95 -5.56 21.16
N GLU A 194 -20.11 -5.55 19.84
CA GLU A 194 -20.41 -6.77 19.08
C GLU A 194 -19.23 -7.75 19.13
N LEU A 195 -17.99 -7.29 18.89
CA LEU A 195 -16.79 -8.11 18.99
C LEU A 195 -16.65 -8.74 20.38
N LYS A 196 -16.81 -7.96 21.45
CA LYS A 196 -16.82 -8.46 22.84
C LYS A 196 -17.93 -9.49 23.09
N THR A 197 -19.10 -9.32 22.45
CA THR A 197 -20.23 -10.24 22.59
C THR A 197 -19.95 -11.57 21.90
N ILE A 198 -19.43 -11.54 20.67
CA ILE A 198 -18.99 -12.73 19.92
C ILE A 198 -17.92 -13.47 20.73
N GLN A 199 -16.86 -12.77 21.15
CA GLN A 199 -15.79 -13.32 21.98
C GLN A 199 -16.33 -14.00 23.26
N LYS A 200 -17.24 -13.35 23.99
CA LYS A 200 -17.86 -13.92 25.20
C LYS A 200 -18.67 -15.18 24.90
N LYS A 201 -19.31 -15.27 23.74
CA LYS A 201 -20.03 -16.49 23.31
C LYS A 201 -19.05 -17.61 22.98
N ILE A 202 -17.97 -17.32 22.26
CA ILE A 202 -16.91 -18.30 21.95
C ILE A 202 -16.30 -18.87 23.23
N ASN A 203 -15.96 -18.03 24.21
CA ASN A 203 -15.39 -18.45 25.49
C ASN A 203 -16.31 -19.32 26.35
N LYS A 204 -17.60 -19.45 25.99
CA LYS A 204 -18.54 -20.37 26.66
C LYS A 204 -18.68 -21.71 25.95
N LEU A 205 -18.15 -21.84 24.73
CA LEU A 205 -18.13 -23.11 24.02
C LEU A 205 -17.17 -24.08 24.71
N LYS A 206 -17.29 -25.36 24.35
CA LYS A 206 -16.36 -26.39 24.84
C LYS A 206 -14.94 -26.03 24.41
N ASP A 207 -13.97 -26.24 25.30
CA ASP A 207 -12.57 -26.09 24.95
C ASP A 207 -12.20 -27.08 23.83
N SER A 208 -11.77 -26.53 22.69
CA SER A 208 -11.26 -27.22 21.51
C SER A 208 -10.22 -26.32 20.85
N GLU A 209 -9.38 -26.89 20.00
CA GLU A 209 -8.37 -26.13 19.26
C GLU A 209 -9.00 -25.04 18.38
N GLU A 210 -10.03 -25.41 17.61
CA GLU A 210 -10.81 -24.46 16.79
C GLU A 210 -11.37 -23.30 17.63
N ASN A 211 -12.05 -23.59 18.74
CA ASN A 211 -12.67 -22.55 19.57
C ASN A 211 -11.63 -21.67 20.26
N TYR A 212 -10.47 -22.23 20.62
CA TYR A 212 -9.33 -21.49 21.14
C TYR A 212 -8.81 -20.47 20.14
N TYR A 213 -8.54 -20.90 18.90
CA TYR A 213 -8.03 -20.01 17.86
C TYR A 213 -9.04 -18.92 17.52
N TRP A 214 -10.33 -19.25 17.37
CA TRP A 214 -11.36 -18.24 17.16
C TRP A 214 -11.50 -17.25 18.32
N ALA A 215 -11.27 -17.68 19.56
CA ALA A 215 -11.22 -16.75 20.68
C ALA A 215 -10.04 -15.77 20.56
N GLN A 216 -8.86 -16.25 20.13
CA GLN A 216 -7.69 -15.40 19.89
C GLN A 216 -7.87 -14.51 18.65
N PHE A 217 -8.51 -14.98 17.58
CA PHE A 217 -8.82 -14.17 16.39
C PHE A 217 -9.75 -13.01 16.72
N MET A 218 -10.76 -13.25 17.56
CA MET A 218 -11.65 -12.18 18.00
C MET A 218 -10.97 -11.18 18.95
N LYS A 219 -9.99 -11.63 19.75
CA LYS A 219 -9.13 -10.71 20.51
C LYS A 219 -8.26 -9.86 19.58
N GLY A 220 -7.65 -10.49 18.57
CA GLY A 220 -6.90 -9.83 17.50
C GLY A 220 -7.70 -8.73 16.83
N LEU A 221 -8.87 -9.08 16.30
CA LEU A 221 -9.77 -8.14 15.64
C LEU A 221 -10.21 -6.99 16.56
N LEU A 222 -10.49 -7.26 17.85
CA LEU A 222 -10.79 -6.24 18.83
C LEU A 222 -9.60 -5.31 19.11
N SER A 223 -8.38 -5.86 19.17
CA SER A 223 -7.16 -5.08 19.33
C SER A 223 -6.92 -4.17 18.14
N SER A 224 -6.98 -4.70 16.91
CA SER A 224 -6.86 -3.91 15.68
C SER A 224 -7.93 -2.82 15.60
N ALA A 225 -9.18 -3.11 15.99
CA ALA A 225 -10.25 -2.11 16.01
C ALA A 225 -9.95 -0.96 16.96
N ARG A 226 -9.44 -1.26 18.16
CA ARG A 226 -9.06 -0.24 19.15
C ARG A 226 -7.87 0.57 18.70
N ASP A 227 -6.87 -0.08 18.12
CA ASP A 227 -5.70 0.57 17.55
C ASP A 227 -6.11 1.59 16.48
N ALA A 228 -6.83 1.12 15.46
CA ALA A 228 -7.28 1.94 14.34
C ALA A 228 -8.20 3.11 14.76
N TYR A 229 -8.95 2.97 15.86
CA TYR A 229 -9.84 4.01 16.36
C TYR A 229 -9.15 4.99 17.32
N HIS A 230 -8.22 4.54 18.16
CA HIS A 230 -7.57 5.39 19.16
C HIS A 230 -6.29 6.07 18.63
N ASN A 231 -5.69 5.54 17.57
CA ASN A 231 -4.45 6.03 16.96
C ASN A 231 -4.69 6.63 15.56
N GLU A 232 -5.72 7.48 15.41
CA GLU A 232 -6.08 8.09 14.11
C GLU A 232 -5.00 9.02 13.50
N LYS A 233 -4.05 9.49 14.31
CA LYS A 233 -3.00 10.42 13.89
C LYS A 233 -1.63 9.78 14.03
N GLU A 234 -0.98 9.63 12.89
CA GLU A 234 0.42 9.23 12.81
C GLU A 234 1.33 10.16 13.64
N ILE A 235 2.19 9.57 14.46
CA ILE A 235 3.23 10.26 15.22
C ILE A 235 4.50 10.26 14.36
N LEU A 236 4.80 11.38 13.71
CA LEU A 236 6.01 11.51 12.91
C LEU A 236 7.22 11.65 13.83
N SER A 237 8.08 10.63 13.85
CA SER A 237 9.31 10.64 14.63
C SER A 237 10.44 9.85 13.96
N THR A 238 11.65 10.03 14.48
CA THR A 238 12.86 9.27 14.15
C THR A 238 12.97 7.97 14.96
N TYR A 239 12.06 7.74 15.90
CA TYR A 239 12.05 6.55 16.76
C TYR A 239 11.29 5.41 16.08
N PHE A 240 11.72 4.18 16.34
CA PHE A 240 11.00 2.99 15.90
C PHE A 240 9.76 2.70 16.75
N VAL A 241 9.63 3.36 17.91
CA VAL A 241 8.61 3.06 18.91
C VAL A 241 7.84 4.30 19.34
N ASP A 242 6.55 4.12 19.52
CA ASP A 242 5.66 5.05 20.21
C ASP A 242 4.43 4.30 20.75
N LYS A 243 3.55 5.01 21.45
CA LYS A 243 2.37 4.41 22.09
C LYS A 243 1.35 3.77 21.15
N SER A 244 1.39 4.07 19.85
CA SER A 244 0.46 3.50 18.87
C SER A 244 0.60 1.98 18.78
N LEU A 245 1.81 1.46 19.00
CA LEU A 245 2.09 0.01 18.98
C LEU A 245 1.49 -0.75 20.17
N ASN A 246 1.06 -0.08 21.24
CA ASN A 246 0.70 -0.73 22.50
C ASN A 246 -0.43 -1.76 22.36
N TYR A 247 -1.45 -1.52 21.53
CA TYR A 247 -2.54 -2.47 21.33
C TYR A 247 -2.05 -3.74 20.62
N ARG A 248 -1.22 -3.58 19.58
CA ARG A 248 -0.63 -4.71 18.85
C ARG A 248 0.29 -5.52 19.77
N ASP A 249 1.20 -4.87 20.48
CA ASP A 249 2.15 -5.52 21.39
C ASP A 249 1.46 -6.23 22.58
N GLU A 250 0.40 -5.64 23.15
CA GLU A 250 -0.42 -6.29 24.17
C GLU A 250 -1.04 -7.58 23.64
N GLN A 251 -1.60 -7.52 22.42
CA GLN A 251 -2.24 -8.68 21.82
C GLN A 251 -1.24 -9.76 21.39
N MET A 252 -0.05 -9.38 20.91
CA MET A 252 1.03 -10.32 20.62
C MET A 252 1.48 -11.07 21.88
N ALA A 253 1.61 -10.35 23.00
CA ALA A 253 1.94 -10.95 24.28
C ALA A 253 0.84 -11.92 24.76
N ASP A 254 -0.43 -11.53 24.67
CA ASP A 254 -1.56 -12.40 25.02
C ASP A 254 -1.58 -13.67 24.15
N ASN A 255 -1.33 -13.56 22.84
CA ASN A 255 -1.27 -14.71 21.94
C ASN A 255 -0.19 -15.72 22.37
N LEU A 256 1.04 -15.26 22.61
CA LEU A 256 2.14 -16.12 23.06
C LEU A 256 1.89 -16.73 24.45
N LEU A 257 1.45 -15.93 25.43
CA LEU A 257 1.15 -16.43 26.78
C LEU A 257 0.02 -17.46 26.76
N SER A 258 -1.01 -17.22 25.95
CA SER A 258 -2.16 -18.10 25.79
C SER A 258 -1.74 -19.44 25.17
N TYR A 259 -0.88 -19.41 24.15
CA TYR A 259 -0.29 -20.62 23.56
C TYR A 259 0.58 -21.39 24.58
N MET A 260 1.49 -20.71 25.27
CA MET A 260 2.37 -21.32 26.29
C MET A 260 1.61 -21.94 27.46
N SER A 261 0.45 -21.38 27.81
CA SER A 261 -0.43 -21.90 28.86
C SER A 261 -1.06 -23.25 28.46
N ARG A 262 -1.42 -23.40 27.18
CA ARG A 262 -1.95 -24.67 26.63
C ARG A 262 -0.86 -25.71 26.38
N ASN A 263 0.38 -25.25 26.16
CA ASN A 263 1.53 -26.09 25.85
C ASN A 263 2.61 -25.94 26.95
N PRO A 264 2.34 -26.38 28.20
CA PRO A 264 3.20 -26.10 29.36
C PRO A 264 4.58 -26.78 29.28
N SER A 265 4.73 -27.84 28.49
CA SER A 265 5.99 -28.56 28.31
C SER A 265 6.84 -28.06 27.15
N GLU A 266 6.29 -27.23 26.26
CA GLU A 266 7.02 -26.75 25.09
C GLU A 266 8.01 -25.64 25.46
N LYS A 267 9.16 -25.68 24.77
CA LYS A 267 10.14 -24.60 24.71
C LYS A 267 10.02 -23.90 23.36
N ILE A 268 9.88 -22.59 23.39
CA ILE A 268 9.49 -21.75 22.25
C ILE A 268 10.57 -20.74 21.91
N ILE A 269 10.86 -20.60 20.63
CA ILE A 269 11.71 -19.55 20.09
C ILE A 269 10.81 -18.52 19.39
N ALA A 270 10.80 -17.27 19.83
CA ALA A 270 10.03 -16.20 19.20
C ALA A 270 10.93 -15.36 18.28
N TRP A 271 10.57 -15.25 17.01
CA TRP A 271 11.23 -14.40 16.01
C TRP A 271 10.48 -13.08 15.87
N ALA A 272 11.13 -11.95 16.16
CA ALA A 272 10.53 -10.61 16.07
C ALA A 272 11.58 -9.51 15.82
N ASP A 273 11.12 -8.28 15.60
CA ASP A 273 11.96 -7.07 15.75
C ASP A 273 12.44 -6.91 17.22
N ASN A 274 13.62 -6.31 17.38
CA ASN A 274 14.16 -5.93 18.69
C ASN A 274 13.13 -5.17 19.54
N ILE A 275 12.41 -4.20 18.95
CA ILE A 275 11.54 -3.30 19.72
C ILE A 275 10.43 -4.05 20.44
N HIS A 276 9.90 -5.12 19.83
CA HIS A 276 8.80 -5.90 20.39
C HIS A 276 9.27 -6.78 21.55
N ILE A 277 10.56 -7.16 21.61
CA ILE A 277 11.07 -8.11 22.60
C ILE A 277 11.73 -7.43 23.81
N ILE A 278 11.67 -6.10 23.91
CA ILE A 278 12.25 -5.33 25.01
C ILE A 278 11.61 -5.73 26.35
N ASN A 279 12.43 -6.10 27.33
CA ASN A 279 12.03 -6.52 28.68
C ASN A 279 11.52 -5.37 29.55
N ASN A 280 12.07 -4.17 29.38
CA ASN A 280 11.68 -3.01 30.17
C ASN A 280 12.16 -1.69 29.54
N MET A 281 11.34 -0.63 29.62
CA MET A 281 11.66 0.73 29.15
C MET A 281 11.86 1.75 30.29
N LYS A 282 12.05 1.32 31.54
CA LYS A 282 12.07 2.19 32.74
C LYS A 282 13.10 3.31 32.70
N SER A 283 14.28 3.05 32.16
CA SER A 283 15.36 4.04 32.05
C SER A 283 15.18 4.99 30.86
N GLU A 284 14.26 4.71 29.94
CA GLU A 284 13.96 5.60 28.82
C GLU A 284 13.07 6.77 29.28
N THR A 285 13.47 7.99 28.95
CA THR A 285 12.83 9.23 29.44
C THR A 285 12.23 10.08 28.34
N ASN A 286 12.50 9.75 27.06
CA ASN A 286 11.98 10.46 25.91
C ASN A 286 10.44 10.48 25.93
N SER A 287 9.85 11.65 25.71
CA SER A 287 8.41 11.84 25.79
C SER A 287 7.59 11.02 24.78
N ILE A 288 8.18 10.68 23.63
CA ILE A 288 7.52 9.89 22.58
C ILE A 288 7.53 8.40 22.97
N MET A 289 8.67 7.91 23.45
CA MET A 289 8.89 6.48 23.70
C MET A 289 8.45 6.02 25.09
N LYS A 290 8.42 6.91 26.09
CA LYS A 290 8.09 6.52 27.49
C LYS A 290 6.69 5.92 27.67
N GLU A 291 5.77 6.19 26.74
CA GLU A 291 4.40 5.66 26.75
C GLU A 291 4.29 4.31 26.01
N PHE A 292 5.35 3.87 25.33
CA PHE A 292 5.39 2.58 24.65
C PHE A 292 5.57 1.44 25.68
N VAL A 293 4.76 0.39 25.52
CA VAL A 293 4.79 -0.82 26.33
C VAL A 293 5.02 -2.01 25.39
N PRO A 294 6.26 -2.50 25.26
CA PRO A 294 6.58 -3.58 24.33
C PRO A 294 6.02 -4.92 24.81
N MET A 295 5.76 -5.83 23.86
CA MET A 295 5.34 -7.20 24.10
C MET A 295 6.26 -7.89 25.12
N GLY A 296 7.58 -7.74 24.96
CA GLY A 296 8.60 -8.29 25.86
C GLY A 296 8.43 -7.86 27.32
N SER A 297 7.97 -6.65 27.59
CA SER A 297 7.74 -6.16 28.96
C SER A 297 6.55 -6.87 29.61
N ILE A 298 5.51 -7.16 28.82
CA ILE A 298 4.35 -7.91 29.27
C ILE A 298 4.75 -9.37 29.51
N LEU A 299 5.52 -9.97 28.60
CA LEU A 299 6.06 -11.33 28.74
C LEU A 299 6.95 -11.45 29.98
N LYS A 300 7.93 -10.57 30.16
CA LYS A 300 8.84 -10.57 31.33
C LYS A 300 8.09 -10.42 32.65
N LYS A 301 7.03 -9.60 32.67
CA LYS A 301 6.18 -9.46 33.86
C LYS A 301 5.45 -10.77 34.24
N HIS A 302 4.97 -11.53 33.25
CA HIS A 302 4.21 -12.77 33.49
C HIS A 302 5.13 -13.99 33.70
N LEU A 303 6.14 -14.14 32.85
CA LEU A 303 7.04 -15.30 32.81
C LEU A 303 8.26 -15.14 33.74
N LYS A 304 8.59 -13.91 34.15
CA LYS A 304 9.73 -13.59 35.03
C LYS A 304 11.03 -14.16 34.46
N ASP A 305 11.63 -15.11 35.15
CA ASP A 305 12.88 -15.73 34.76
C ASP A 305 12.70 -16.82 33.70
N ASP A 306 11.48 -17.15 33.27
CA ASP A 306 11.21 -18.16 32.25
C ASP A 306 11.34 -17.63 30.79
N VAL A 307 11.62 -16.33 30.64
CA VAL A 307 11.82 -15.66 29.34
C VAL A 307 13.19 -14.98 29.24
N TYR A 308 13.79 -15.09 28.07
CA TYR A 308 15.06 -14.47 27.68
C TYR A 308 14.91 -13.66 26.40
N SER A 309 15.40 -12.42 26.40
CA SER A 309 15.39 -11.51 25.25
C SER A 309 16.79 -11.32 24.68
N LEU A 310 17.02 -11.76 23.43
CA LEU A 310 18.29 -11.67 22.74
C LEU A 310 18.15 -10.75 21.52
N ALA A 311 18.69 -9.53 21.62
CA ALA A 311 18.66 -8.55 20.55
C ALA A 311 19.88 -8.66 19.62
N THR A 312 19.74 -8.20 18.39
CA THR A 312 20.89 -7.99 17.50
C THR A 312 21.20 -6.51 17.33
N VAL A 313 22.47 -6.17 17.14
CA VAL A 313 22.94 -4.79 16.99
C VAL A 313 24.03 -4.74 15.94
N HIS A 314 24.09 -3.66 15.16
CA HIS A 314 25.11 -3.50 14.13
C HIS A 314 25.64 -2.06 14.05
N ALA A 315 26.82 -1.91 13.46
CA ALA A 315 27.59 -0.67 13.39
C ALA A 315 27.61 -0.07 11.97
N ASN A 316 26.57 -0.31 11.17
CA ASN A 316 26.50 0.20 9.80
C ASN A 316 26.56 1.72 9.76
N ASP A 317 27.17 2.24 8.70
CA ASP A 317 27.28 3.67 8.39
C ASP A 317 25.98 4.27 7.83
N SER A 318 25.00 3.42 7.48
CA SER A 318 23.67 3.81 7.09
C SER A 318 22.58 2.77 7.42
N ILE A 319 21.36 3.26 7.65
CA ILE A 319 20.14 2.46 7.85
C ILE A 319 19.08 2.92 6.85
N PHE A 320 18.41 1.99 6.20
CA PHE A 320 17.27 2.27 5.32
C PHE A 320 15.97 2.30 6.11
N GLN A 321 15.32 3.46 6.17
CA GLN A 321 14.04 3.63 6.87
C GLN A 321 13.19 4.69 6.17
N GLN A 322 11.86 4.56 6.20
CA GLN A 322 10.93 5.48 5.52
C GLN A 322 11.23 5.69 4.02
N LYS A 323 11.71 4.63 3.34
CA LYS A 323 12.10 4.62 1.91
C LYS A 323 13.34 5.45 1.56
N GLU A 324 14.15 5.83 2.54
CA GLU A 324 15.39 6.58 2.34
C GLU A 324 16.54 5.97 3.14
N TRP A 325 17.76 6.14 2.65
CA TRP A 325 18.98 5.79 3.38
C TRP A 325 19.38 6.96 4.28
N HIS A 326 19.45 6.70 5.57
CA HIS A 326 19.90 7.67 6.57
C HIS A 326 21.33 7.35 6.96
N LYS A 327 22.17 8.37 7.05
CA LYS A 327 23.53 8.19 7.57
C LYS A 327 23.49 7.96 9.06
N THR A 328 24.23 6.99 9.53
CA THR A 328 24.16 6.52 10.92
C THR A 328 25.55 6.51 11.56
N PRO A 329 26.24 7.68 11.64
CA PRO A 329 27.55 7.76 12.27
C PRO A 329 27.50 7.26 13.71
N ILE A 330 28.50 6.50 14.11
CA ILE A 330 28.62 5.99 15.48
C ILE A 330 29.06 7.15 16.39
N GLN A 331 28.28 7.42 17.44
CA GLN A 331 28.58 8.45 18.43
C GLN A 331 29.63 7.95 19.44
N LYS A 332 30.56 8.82 19.86
CA LYS A 332 31.53 8.49 20.92
C LYS A 332 31.23 9.29 22.20
N PRO A 333 31.07 8.65 23.37
CA PRO A 333 30.92 7.20 23.57
C PRO A 333 29.47 6.72 23.27
N SER A 334 29.33 5.52 22.72
CA SER A 334 28.05 4.81 22.58
C SER A 334 28.28 3.30 22.70
N PHE A 335 27.21 2.52 22.89
CA PHE A 335 27.30 1.06 22.95
C PHE A 335 27.87 0.46 21.66
N GLU A 336 27.40 0.93 20.50
CA GLU A 336 27.92 0.54 19.20
C GLU A 336 29.40 0.93 19.05
N HIS A 337 29.80 2.09 19.59
CA HIS A 337 31.20 2.49 19.60
C HIS A 337 32.08 1.56 20.42
N ASP A 338 31.64 1.19 21.62
CA ASP A 338 32.36 0.28 22.51
C ASP A 338 32.61 -1.07 21.79
N LEU A 339 31.59 -1.60 21.11
CA LEU A 339 31.65 -2.88 20.39
C LEU A 339 32.49 -2.81 19.11
N ASP A 340 32.30 -1.76 18.30
CA ASP A 340 33.05 -1.58 17.06
C ASP A 340 34.57 -1.41 17.31
N SER A 341 34.93 -0.82 18.45
CA SER A 341 36.33 -0.59 18.87
C SER A 341 37.08 -1.88 19.24
N LEU A 342 36.37 -2.98 19.53
CA LEU A 342 36.99 -4.28 19.86
C LEU A 342 37.55 -4.99 18.63
N ASN A 343 37.27 -4.50 17.41
CA ASN A 343 37.77 -5.05 16.14
C ASN A 343 37.44 -6.54 15.88
N SER A 344 36.43 -7.08 16.55
CA SER A 344 35.84 -8.38 16.22
C SER A 344 34.58 -8.19 15.36
N PRO A 345 34.39 -8.96 14.28
CA PRO A 345 33.23 -8.82 13.40
C PRO A 345 31.92 -9.29 14.04
N PHE A 346 31.99 -10.30 14.93
CA PHE A 346 30.83 -10.89 15.58
C PHE A 346 31.12 -11.08 17.07
N LEU A 347 30.22 -10.59 17.91
CA LEU A 347 30.37 -10.64 19.37
C LEU A 347 29.03 -10.97 20.03
N PHE A 348 29.07 -11.76 21.08
CA PHE A 348 27.99 -11.85 22.06
C PHE A 348 28.31 -11.01 23.30
N VAL A 349 27.27 -10.39 23.86
CA VAL A 349 27.32 -9.60 25.09
C VAL A 349 26.18 -10.06 25.99
N SER A 350 26.51 -10.64 27.14
CA SER A 350 25.51 -10.89 28.19
C SER A 350 25.16 -9.59 28.90
N SER A 351 23.87 -9.33 29.16
CA SER A 351 23.47 -8.20 30.01
C SER A 351 23.71 -8.46 31.50
N ASN A 352 24.02 -9.70 31.88
CA ASN A 352 24.34 -10.07 33.27
C ASN A 352 25.78 -9.66 33.66
N GLN A 353 26.09 -8.37 33.54
CA GLN A 353 27.37 -7.78 33.91
C GLN A 353 27.20 -6.32 34.32
N GLU A 354 28.09 -5.82 35.19
CA GLU A 354 28.00 -4.45 35.74
C GLU A 354 28.08 -3.36 34.66
N ALA A 355 28.85 -3.59 33.58
CA ALA A 355 28.98 -2.66 32.47
C ALA A 355 27.64 -2.37 31.75
N MET A 356 26.66 -3.26 31.87
CA MET A 356 25.35 -3.14 31.22
C MET A 356 24.32 -2.46 32.13
N LYS A 357 24.62 -2.33 33.43
CA LYS A 357 23.76 -1.69 34.46
C LYS A 357 23.91 -0.17 34.54
N THR A 358 24.83 0.40 33.76
CA THR A 358 25.02 1.85 33.64
C THR A 358 24.24 2.41 32.47
N ILE A 359 23.76 3.64 32.56
CA ILE A 359 23.16 4.36 31.43
C ILE A 359 24.21 4.49 30.33
N LYS A 360 23.86 4.05 29.12
CA LYS A 360 24.70 4.16 27.92
C LYS A 360 23.93 4.85 26.81
N SER A 361 24.64 5.61 25.99
CA SER A 361 24.13 6.10 24.72
C SER A 361 24.08 4.95 23.70
N HIS A 362 22.98 4.80 22.97
CA HIS A 362 22.78 3.75 21.96
C HIS A 362 21.71 4.20 20.94
N ARG A 363 21.55 3.45 19.84
CA ARG A 363 20.60 3.73 18.75
C ARG A 363 19.61 2.58 18.53
N LEU A 364 19.40 1.72 19.53
CA LEU A 364 18.48 0.56 19.38
C LEU A 364 17.02 0.96 19.16
N LEU A 365 16.62 2.19 19.48
CA LEU A 365 15.23 2.67 19.44
C LEU A 365 14.97 3.70 18.34
N SER A 366 15.96 4.03 17.51
CA SER A 366 15.86 5.03 16.46
C SER A 366 16.73 4.68 15.26
N PHE A 367 16.36 5.13 14.08
CA PHE A 367 17.22 4.99 12.90
C PHE A 367 18.26 6.12 12.76
N ILE A 368 18.17 7.21 13.55
CA ILE A 368 19.09 8.36 13.46
C ILE A 368 19.56 8.82 14.82
N ASP A 369 18.66 8.96 15.79
CA ASP A 369 18.94 9.60 17.07
C ASP A 369 19.53 8.61 18.07
N PHE A 370 20.41 9.12 18.93
CA PHE A 370 20.93 8.35 20.06
C PHE A 370 20.06 8.62 21.30
N THR A 371 19.75 7.55 22.02
CA THR A 371 18.99 7.56 23.26
C THR A 371 19.87 7.08 24.39
N GLU A 372 19.53 7.43 25.62
CA GLU A 372 20.26 7.03 26.81
C GLU A 372 19.39 6.15 27.67
N SER A 373 19.79 4.89 27.84
CA SER A 373 19.08 3.95 28.68
C SER A 373 20.03 2.90 29.27
N ARG A 374 19.51 2.08 30.18
CA ARG A 374 20.21 0.90 30.68
C ARG A 374 19.94 -0.28 29.75
N LEU A 375 20.99 -0.78 29.12
CA LEU A 375 20.88 -1.89 28.16
C LEU A 375 20.45 -3.20 28.83
N ASP A 376 20.83 -3.43 30.09
CA ASP A 376 20.36 -4.60 30.85
C ASP A 376 18.86 -4.58 31.16
N GLU A 377 18.23 -3.40 31.13
CA GLU A 377 16.78 -3.28 31.24
C GLU A 377 16.08 -3.60 29.91
N LEU A 378 16.72 -3.29 28.78
CA LEU A 378 16.14 -3.51 27.46
C LEU A 378 16.14 -5.00 27.08
N HIS A 379 17.29 -5.68 27.14
CA HIS A 379 17.44 -7.07 26.69
C HIS A 379 18.37 -7.86 27.62
N ASP A 380 18.19 -9.19 27.69
CA ASP A 380 19.04 -10.08 28.51
C ASP A 380 20.40 -10.37 27.85
N GLY A 381 20.49 -10.22 26.52
CA GLY A 381 21.75 -10.33 25.78
C GLY A 381 21.70 -9.65 24.41
N TYR A 382 22.88 -9.47 23.82
CA TYR A 382 23.07 -8.84 22.51
C TYR A 382 24.04 -9.63 21.63
N ILE A 383 23.67 -9.80 20.36
CA ILE A 383 24.59 -10.23 19.31
C ILE A 383 24.95 -9.02 18.44
N PHE A 384 26.24 -8.67 18.45
CA PHE A 384 26.79 -7.62 17.62
C PHE A 384 27.33 -8.18 16.31
N ILE A 385 26.92 -7.55 15.21
CA ILE A 385 27.41 -7.79 13.87
C ILE A 385 27.98 -6.49 13.35
N LYS A 386 29.31 -6.39 13.21
CA LYS A 386 30.00 -5.13 12.85
C LYS A 386 29.42 -4.52 11.57
N ASN A 387 29.21 -5.34 10.55
CA ASN A 387 28.60 -4.94 9.27
C ASN A 387 27.42 -5.84 8.95
N ALA A 388 26.21 -5.32 9.04
CA ALA A 388 25.01 -6.00 8.59
C ALA A 388 24.87 -5.85 7.06
N THR A 389 24.74 -6.95 6.34
CA THR A 389 24.60 -6.97 4.89
C THR A 389 23.13 -7.05 4.53
N ILE A 390 22.70 -6.22 3.57
CA ILE A 390 21.32 -6.26 3.10
C ILE A 390 21.05 -7.66 2.57
N SER A 391 19.90 -8.23 2.94
CA SER A 391 19.48 -9.54 2.48
C SER A 391 19.55 -9.59 0.96
N ASN A 392 20.13 -10.67 0.45
CA ASN A 392 19.97 -11.10 -0.91
C ASN A 392 18.52 -11.51 -1.10
N SER A 393 17.68 -10.52 -1.32
CA SER A 393 16.53 -10.73 -2.16
C SER A 393 17.05 -11.15 -3.54
N LYS A 394 16.25 -11.85 -4.34
CA LYS A 394 16.53 -12.05 -5.79
C LYS A 394 16.77 -10.72 -6.56
N PHE A 395 16.77 -9.58 -5.88
CA PHE A 395 16.74 -8.21 -6.36
C PHE A 395 18.02 -7.36 -6.19
N ILE A 396 19.03 -7.74 -5.39
CA ILE A 396 20.14 -6.83 -5.05
C ILE A 396 21.46 -7.23 -5.74
N ASN A 397 21.59 -6.91 -7.03
CA ASN A 397 22.89 -6.80 -7.68
C ASN A 397 22.80 -5.65 -8.69
N ARG A 398 23.37 -4.48 -8.33
CA ARG A 398 23.85 -3.36 -9.18
C ARG A 398 23.53 -1.99 -8.56
N ILE A 399 24.35 -1.58 -7.61
CA ILE A 399 24.55 -0.15 -7.32
C ILE A 399 26.04 0.11 -7.45
N GLU A 400 26.47 0.70 -8.58
CA GLU A 400 27.70 1.48 -8.62
C GLU A 400 27.50 2.79 -9.42
N GLU A 401 27.79 3.87 -8.70
CA GLU A 401 28.36 5.17 -9.06
C GLU A 401 27.78 6.02 -10.21
N LYS A 402 27.11 7.12 -9.83
CA LYS A 402 26.95 8.32 -10.66
C LYS A 402 27.89 9.43 -10.20
N LYS A 403 28.84 9.80 -11.05
CA LYS A 403 29.61 11.06 -10.96
C LYS A 403 28.80 12.23 -11.50
N SER A 404 28.84 13.35 -10.78
CA SER A 404 28.19 14.63 -11.07
C SER A 404 29.14 15.62 -11.74
N THR A 405 28.63 16.42 -12.69
CA THR A 405 29.22 17.73 -13.11
C THR A 405 28.14 18.61 -13.79
N PRO A 406 28.33 19.93 -13.97
CA PRO A 406 27.52 20.98 -13.34
C PRO A 406 26.60 21.78 -14.29
N LYS A 407 25.77 22.65 -13.69
CA LYS A 407 24.81 23.58 -14.32
C LYS A 407 25.50 24.77 -14.97
N ASP A 408 24.93 25.23 -16.09
CA ASP A 408 25.07 26.59 -16.60
C ASP A 408 23.70 27.23 -16.90
N THR A 409 23.70 28.55 -16.80
CA THR A 409 22.56 29.48 -16.72
C THR A 409 22.27 30.11 -18.10
N VAL A 410 21.06 30.64 -18.33
CA VAL A 410 20.77 32.00 -18.84
C VAL A 410 19.37 32.09 -19.49
N LEU A 411 18.61 33.10 -19.04
CA LEU A 411 17.33 33.60 -19.53
C LEU A 411 17.47 34.30 -20.90
N ALA A 412 16.44 34.24 -21.74
CA ALA A 412 16.25 35.20 -22.83
C ALA A 412 14.78 35.62 -22.95
N THR A 413 14.62 36.94 -22.97
CA THR A 413 13.42 37.75 -22.81
C THR A 413 12.48 37.71 -24.01
N ILE A 414 11.19 37.79 -23.68
CA ILE A 414 10.04 37.98 -24.58
C ILE A 414 10.17 39.28 -25.38
N LYS A 415 9.85 39.23 -26.67
CA LYS A 415 9.39 40.39 -27.45
C LYS A 415 8.12 40.03 -28.23
N LEU A 416 7.00 40.61 -27.79
CA LEU A 416 5.73 40.64 -28.52
C LEU A 416 5.72 41.77 -29.55
N LYS A 417 5.14 41.52 -30.73
CA LYS A 417 4.60 42.56 -31.62
C LYS A 417 3.29 42.07 -32.25
N LYS A 418 2.30 42.97 -32.21
CA LYS A 418 0.91 42.96 -32.72
C LYS A 418 0.79 42.42 -34.17
N ASP A 419 -0.32 41.86 -34.67
CA ASP A 419 -1.75 42.19 -34.49
C ASP A 419 -2.59 40.92 -34.26
N LEU A 420 -3.34 40.84 -33.15
CA LEU A 420 -4.27 39.74 -32.87
C LEU A 420 -5.69 40.27 -32.88
N PHE A 421 -6.56 39.67 -33.69
CA PHE A 421 -8.01 39.87 -33.63
C PHE A 421 -8.63 38.68 -32.91
N PHE A 422 -9.64 38.90 -32.07
CA PHE A 422 -10.28 37.83 -31.29
C PHE A 422 -11.70 37.57 -31.78
N LEU A 423 -12.08 36.30 -31.86
CA LEU A 423 -13.47 35.87 -31.99
C LEU A 423 -14.02 35.53 -30.61
N SER A 424 -15.13 36.16 -30.24
CA SER A 424 -15.74 36.02 -28.92
C SER A 424 -17.13 35.44 -29.04
N GLY A 425 -17.52 34.64 -28.05
CA GLY A 425 -18.88 34.12 -27.99
C GLY A 425 -19.17 33.47 -26.65
N LYS A 426 -20.32 32.80 -26.59
CA LYS A 426 -20.81 32.12 -25.40
C LYS A 426 -21.25 30.70 -25.75
N ILE A 427 -20.86 29.74 -24.93
CA ILE A 427 -21.29 28.35 -25.06
C ILE A 427 -22.51 28.14 -24.16
N ILE A 428 -23.58 27.64 -24.75
CA ILE A 428 -24.91 27.55 -24.16
C ILE A 428 -25.43 26.12 -24.35
N ASP A 429 -26.13 25.63 -23.35
CA ASP A 429 -26.86 24.37 -23.40
C ASP A 429 -28.09 24.51 -24.29
N THR A 430 -28.23 23.63 -25.30
CA THR A 430 -29.38 23.65 -26.22
C THR A 430 -30.73 23.44 -25.53
N GLN A 431 -30.79 22.73 -24.40
CA GLN A 431 -32.01 22.34 -23.69
C GLN A 431 -32.39 23.34 -22.61
N THR A 432 -31.42 23.72 -21.76
CA THR A 432 -31.69 24.58 -20.61
C THR A 432 -31.51 26.06 -20.92
N ASN A 433 -30.86 26.40 -22.04
CA ASN A 433 -30.46 27.76 -22.40
C ASN A 433 -29.55 28.43 -21.34
N ILE A 434 -28.96 27.64 -20.45
CA ILE A 434 -27.97 28.05 -19.45
C ILE A 434 -26.57 27.98 -20.07
N SER A 435 -25.66 28.81 -19.56
CA SER A 435 -24.29 28.83 -20.08
C SER A 435 -23.53 27.59 -19.64
N ILE A 436 -22.77 26.98 -20.53
CA ILE A 436 -21.97 25.79 -20.21
C ILE A 436 -20.61 26.27 -19.71
N PRO A 437 -20.29 26.09 -18.42
CA PRO A 437 -19.01 26.51 -17.89
C PRO A 437 -17.90 25.59 -18.40
N TYR A 438 -16.70 26.13 -18.54
CA TYR A 438 -15.48 25.34 -18.75
C TYR A 438 -15.48 24.39 -19.95
N ALA A 439 -16.21 24.73 -21.02
CA ALA A 439 -16.16 23.99 -22.27
C ALA A 439 -14.80 24.24 -22.96
N ASN A 440 -14.17 23.17 -23.42
CA ASN A 440 -12.93 23.21 -24.19
C ASN A 440 -13.23 23.69 -25.61
N LEU A 441 -12.43 24.61 -26.13
CA LEU A 441 -12.40 25.05 -27.52
C LEU A 441 -11.01 24.83 -28.09
N ILE A 442 -10.89 23.97 -29.10
CA ILE A 442 -9.64 23.37 -29.56
C ILE A 442 -9.45 23.60 -31.06
N MET A 443 -8.38 24.29 -31.44
CA MET A 443 -7.88 24.35 -32.81
C MET A 443 -6.58 23.54 -32.89
N LYS A 444 -6.73 22.24 -33.17
CA LYS A 444 -5.64 21.26 -33.03
C LYS A 444 -4.42 21.56 -33.91
N LYS A 445 -4.64 22.08 -35.13
CA LYS A 445 -3.57 22.36 -36.09
C LYS A 445 -2.78 23.63 -35.73
N GLU A 446 -3.48 24.62 -35.19
CA GLU A 446 -2.92 25.93 -34.84
C GLU A 446 -2.44 25.97 -33.38
N GLU A 447 -2.53 24.85 -32.66
CA GLU A 447 -2.14 24.69 -31.26
C GLU A 447 -2.84 25.68 -30.30
N ILE A 448 -4.07 26.11 -30.64
CA ILE A 448 -4.86 27.02 -29.80
C ILE A 448 -5.87 26.20 -29.00
N TYR A 449 -5.75 26.23 -27.67
CA TYR A 449 -6.67 25.61 -26.72
C TYR A 449 -7.21 26.71 -25.81
N ARG A 450 -8.53 26.76 -25.64
CA ARG A 450 -9.22 27.71 -24.77
C ARG A 450 -10.25 26.96 -23.95
N VAL A 451 -10.53 27.49 -22.79
CA VAL A 451 -11.64 27.03 -21.95
C VAL A 451 -12.58 28.21 -21.78
N SER A 452 -13.88 27.98 -21.91
CA SER A 452 -14.85 29.01 -21.61
C SER A 452 -14.87 29.31 -20.11
N GLY A 453 -15.17 30.55 -19.74
CA GLY A 453 -15.31 30.94 -18.34
C GLY A 453 -16.42 30.19 -17.62
N GLU A 454 -16.57 30.44 -16.33
CA GLU A 454 -17.68 29.95 -15.50
C GLU A 454 -19.05 30.39 -16.05
N ASP A 455 -19.10 31.52 -16.74
CA ASP A 455 -20.28 31.99 -17.43
C ASP A 455 -20.40 31.46 -18.86
N GLY A 456 -19.55 30.53 -19.31
CA GLY A 456 -19.54 29.99 -20.67
C GLY A 456 -19.02 30.95 -21.74
N ALA A 457 -18.49 32.13 -21.39
CA ALA A 457 -17.89 33.05 -22.36
C ALA A 457 -16.51 32.57 -22.83
N PHE A 458 -16.17 32.77 -24.09
CA PHE A 458 -14.86 32.43 -24.66
C PHE A 458 -14.31 33.53 -25.56
N ASN A 459 -12.98 33.56 -25.72
CA ASN A 459 -12.25 34.40 -26.67
C ASN A 459 -11.16 33.58 -27.37
N ILE A 460 -11.19 33.54 -28.71
CA ILE A 460 -10.24 32.79 -29.53
C ILE A 460 -9.38 33.77 -30.34
N PRO A 461 -8.05 33.70 -30.23
CA PRO A 461 -7.16 34.50 -31.06
C PRO A 461 -7.18 34.01 -32.52
N VAL A 462 -7.30 34.95 -33.46
CA VAL A 462 -7.11 34.73 -34.90
C VAL A 462 -5.89 35.52 -35.33
N LEU A 463 -4.83 34.79 -35.70
CA LEU A 463 -3.50 35.35 -35.97
C LEU A 463 -3.39 36.02 -37.35
N ASN A 464 -4.16 35.55 -38.33
CA ASN A 464 -4.21 36.10 -39.69
C ASN A 464 -5.47 35.62 -40.44
N LYS A 465 -5.67 36.11 -41.68
CA LYS A 465 -6.81 35.73 -42.53
C LYS A 465 -6.77 34.27 -43.00
N ASP A 466 -5.60 33.63 -43.07
CA ASP A 466 -5.49 32.22 -43.46
C ASP A 466 -6.03 31.30 -42.37
N VAL A 467 -5.72 31.61 -41.10
CA VAL A 467 -6.28 30.91 -39.94
C VAL A 467 -7.81 31.05 -39.93
N LEU A 468 -8.34 32.24 -40.18
CA LEU A 468 -9.79 32.47 -40.24
C LEU A 468 -10.49 31.63 -41.32
N ASN A 469 -9.86 31.49 -42.50
CA ASN A 469 -10.49 30.86 -43.66
C ASN A 469 -10.32 29.33 -43.70
N ASN A 470 -9.25 28.78 -43.11
CA ASN A 470 -8.86 27.38 -43.28
C ASN A 470 -8.87 26.54 -42.00
N SER A 471 -9.17 27.14 -40.83
CA SER A 471 -9.16 26.42 -39.55
C SER A 471 -10.57 26.16 -39.03
N SER A 472 -10.70 25.13 -38.19
CA SER A 472 -11.93 24.79 -37.48
C SER A 472 -11.64 24.66 -36.00
N ILE A 473 -12.63 24.96 -35.18
CA ILE A 473 -12.57 24.80 -33.73
C ILE A 473 -13.45 23.64 -33.28
N SER A 474 -12.88 22.74 -32.49
CA SER A 474 -13.57 21.63 -31.83
C SER A 474 -13.95 22.07 -30.42
N ILE A 475 -15.24 22.09 -30.13
CA ILE A 475 -15.81 22.55 -28.87
C ILE A 475 -16.38 21.34 -28.15
N SER A 476 -15.91 21.07 -26.93
CA SER A 476 -16.33 19.91 -26.15
C SER A 476 -16.46 20.27 -24.68
N SER A 477 -17.49 19.79 -24.01
CA SER A 477 -17.66 19.94 -22.57
C SER A 477 -18.08 18.62 -21.96
N MET A 478 -17.78 18.40 -20.68
CA MET A 478 -18.13 17.17 -19.98
C MET A 478 -19.65 17.02 -19.96
N GLY A 479 -20.16 15.88 -20.46
CA GLY A 479 -21.61 15.66 -20.63
C GLY A 479 -22.23 16.33 -21.85
N TYR A 480 -21.44 16.85 -22.80
CA TYR A 480 -21.88 17.50 -24.04
C TYR A 480 -21.26 16.85 -25.29
N GLU A 481 -22.01 16.82 -26.40
CA GLU A 481 -21.49 16.34 -27.69
C GLU A 481 -20.39 17.29 -28.17
N THR A 482 -19.33 16.72 -28.78
CA THR A 482 -18.28 17.54 -29.36
C THR A 482 -18.73 18.09 -30.70
N GLN A 483 -18.65 19.41 -30.88
CA GLN A 483 -19.00 20.10 -32.12
C GLN A 483 -17.75 20.67 -32.78
N VAL A 484 -17.59 20.49 -34.10
CA VAL A 484 -16.50 21.09 -34.87
C VAL A 484 -17.06 22.17 -35.81
N ILE A 485 -16.58 23.42 -35.69
CA ILE A 485 -17.10 24.59 -36.42
C ILE A 485 -15.98 25.26 -37.21
N PRO A 486 -16.12 25.52 -38.53
CA PRO A 486 -15.19 26.37 -39.28
C PRO A 486 -15.13 27.80 -38.70
N LEU A 487 -13.94 28.38 -38.51
CA LEU A 487 -13.81 29.69 -37.86
C LEU A 487 -14.53 30.82 -38.60
N LYS A 488 -14.55 30.80 -39.93
CA LYS A 488 -15.27 31.77 -40.77
C LYS A 488 -16.79 31.82 -40.50
N ASP A 489 -17.34 30.73 -39.96
CA ASP A 489 -18.77 30.53 -39.71
C ASP A 489 -19.08 30.53 -38.21
N LEU A 490 -18.13 30.92 -37.34
CA LEU A 490 -18.27 30.83 -35.89
C LEU A 490 -19.31 31.85 -35.36
N PRO A 491 -20.44 31.41 -34.78
CA PRO A 491 -21.44 32.32 -34.25
C PRO A 491 -21.05 32.84 -32.85
N SER A 492 -21.62 33.99 -32.46
CA SER A 492 -21.41 34.58 -31.12
C SER A 492 -22.10 33.80 -29.98
N LYS A 493 -23.03 32.89 -30.32
CA LYS A 493 -23.62 31.92 -29.41
C LYS A 493 -23.50 30.53 -30.01
N ILE A 494 -22.84 29.63 -29.29
CA ILE A 494 -22.59 28.25 -29.69
C ILE A 494 -23.42 27.38 -28.78
N TYR A 495 -24.29 26.57 -29.37
CA TYR A 495 -25.14 25.68 -28.59
C TYR A 495 -24.60 24.26 -28.63
N LEU A 496 -24.13 23.74 -27.50
CA LEU A 496 -23.78 22.34 -27.38
C LEU A 496 -25.00 21.55 -26.93
N ARG A 497 -25.22 20.42 -27.59
CA ARG A 497 -26.18 19.42 -27.12
C ARG A 497 -25.55 18.65 -25.98
N PRO A 498 -26.25 18.48 -24.85
CA PRO A 498 -25.84 17.49 -23.86
C PRO A 498 -25.60 16.15 -24.56
N SER A 499 -24.40 15.58 -24.39
CA SER A 499 -24.09 14.16 -24.60
C SER A 499 -24.58 13.45 -23.34
N MET A 500 -25.88 13.59 -23.11
CA MET A 500 -26.63 12.59 -22.42
C MET A 500 -27.37 11.89 -23.55
N ASP A 501 -27.15 10.58 -23.69
CA ASP A 501 -28.23 9.76 -24.20
C ASP A 501 -29.47 10.18 -23.39
N GLU A 502 -30.42 10.86 -24.04
CA GLU A 502 -31.61 11.39 -23.39
C GLU A 502 -32.53 10.20 -23.12
N LEU A 503 -32.66 9.83 -21.84
CA LEU A 503 -33.26 8.57 -21.45
C LEU A 503 -34.26 8.84 -20.34
N GLU A 504 -35.53 8.73 -20.72
CA GLU A 504 -36.62 8.72 -19.76
C GLU A 504 -36.36 7.64 -18.71
N SER A 505 -36.44 8.05 -17.44
CA SER A 505 -36.54 7.12 -16.33
C SER A 505 -37.84 6.32 -16.50
N VAL A 506 -37.72 5.09 -16.97
CA VAL A 506 -38.89 4.22 -17.03
C VAL A 506 -39.08 3.57 -15.68
N VAL A 507 -40.16 3.96 -15.01
CA VAL A 507 -40.78 3.14 -13.98
C VAL A 507 -41.47 1.98 -14.71
N ILE A 508 -40.83 0.80 -14.60
CA ILE A 508 -41.36 -0.56 -14.77
C ILE A 508 -41.58 -1.03 -16.24
N ILE A 509 -41.02 -2.19 -16.58
CA ILE A 509 -41.67 -3.42 -17.12
C ILE A 509 -40.58 -4.51 -17.19
N ALA A 510 -40.48 -5.28 -16.12
CA ALA A 510 -39.93 -6.65 -15.99
C ALA A 510 -39.87 -6.95 -14.48
N ASN A 511 -40.09 -8.19 -14.03
CA ASN A 511 -40.08 -8.59 -12.60
C ASN A 511 -38.70 -8.44 -11.89
N ARG A 512 -37.80 -7.59 -12.39
CA ARG A 512 -36.42 -7.42 -11.92
C ARG A 512 -36.14 -5.95 -11.65
N THR A 513 -35.61 -5.64 -10.47
CA THR A 513 -35.12 -4.31 -10.09
C THR A 513 -33.66 -4.14 -10.52
N ALA A 514 -33.17 -2.91 -10.64
CA ALA A 514 -31.75 -2.63 -10.93
C ALA A 514 -30.83 -3.35 -9.93
N LYS A 515 -31.19 -3.30 -8.64
CA LYS A 515 -30.49 -4.04 -7.57
C LYS A 515 -30.46 -5.55 -7.81
N SER A 516 -31.55 -6.16 -8.30
CA SER A 516 -31.59 -7.60 -8.59
C SER A 516 -30.75 -8.01 -9.79
N VAL A 517 -30.70 -7.17 -10.84
CA VAL A 517 -29.85 -7.40 -12.02
C VAL A 517 -28.39 -7.27 -11.65
N LEU A 518 -28.01 -6.19 -10.94
CA LEU A 518 -26.64 -5.99 -10.48
C LEU A 518 -26.20 -7.12 -9.53
N LYS A 519 -27.08 -7.56 -8.61
CA LYS A 519 -26.82 -8.74 -7.77
C LYS A 519 -26.46 -9.97 -8.60
N GLN A 520 -27.21 -10.23 -9.67
CA GLN A 520 -26.95 -11.38 -10.52
C GLN A 520 -25.65 -11.24 -11.30
N ALA A 521 -25.36 -10.06 -11.85
CA ALA A 521 -24.09 -9.79 -12.53
C ALA A 521 -22.88 -9.96 -11.59
N VAL A 522 -22.94 -9.40 -10.37
CA VAL A 522 -21.89 -9.54 -9.36
C VAL A 522 -21.68 -11.01 -8.97
N LYS A 523 -22.76 -11.80 -8.86
CA LYS A 523 -22.66 -13.25 -8.60
C LYS A 523 -22.01 -14.02 -9.75
N GLN A 524 -22.17 -13.54 -10.99
CA GLN A 524 -21.66 -14.21 -12.19
C GLN A 524 -20.26 -13.74 -12.62
N LEU A 525 -19.61 -12.85 -11.86
CA LEU A 525 -18.31 -12.29 -12.25
C LEU A 525 -17.27 -13.37 -12.56
N GLU A 526 -17.15 -14.40 -11.72
CA GLU A 526 -16.17 -15.48 -11.90
C GLU A 526 -16.46 -16.38 -13.11
N ASN A 527 -17.75 -16.52 -13.45
CA ASN A 527 -18.21 -17.30 -14.59
C ASN A 527 -18.00 -16.52 -15.90
N ASN A 528 -18.31 -15.22 -15.89
CA ASN A 528 -18.32 -14.38 -17.08
C ASN A 528 -16.97 -13.72 -17.39
N HIS A 529 -16.04 -13.65 -16.42
CA HIS A 529 -14.77 -12.95 -16.56
C HIS A 529 -13.57 -13.86 -16.23
N PRO A 530 -12.36 -13.53 -16.72
CA PRO A 530 -11.17 -14.32 -16.45
C PRO A 530 -10.82 -14.33 -14.96
N ILE A 531 -10.55 -15.53 -14.43
CA ILE A 531 -10.11 -15.76 -13.03
C ILE A 531 -8.75 -16.47 -12.96
N VAL A 532 -8.23 -16.87 -14.13
CA VAL A 532 -6.93 -17.49 -14.31
C VAL A 532 -5.99 -16.52 -15.02
N PRO A 533 -4.66 -16.70 -14.92
CA PRO A 533 -3.73 -15.78 -15.53
C PRO A 533 -3.78 -15.76 -17.06
N PHE A 534 -3.43 -14.62 -17.67
CA PHE A 534 -3.33 -14.42 -19.11
C PHE A 534 -2.42 -13.23 -19.44
N ASN A 535 -1.92 -13.18 -20.68
CA ASN A 535 -1.22 -12.01 -21.20
C ASN A 535 -2.03 -11.27 -22.26
N TYR A 536 -1.68 -10.01 -22.48
CA TYR A 536 -2.12 -9.24 -23.64
C TYR A 536 -1.14 -8.10 -23.93
N TYR A 537 -1.27 -7.48 -25.09
CA TYR A 537 -0.62 -6.21 -25.39
C TYR A 537 -1.61 -5.07 -25.24
N ARG A 538 -1.11 -3.93 -24.79
CA ARG A 538 -1.88 -2.70 -24.63
C ARG A 538 -1.20 -1.58 -25.38
N TYR A 539 -1.95 -0.93 -26.26
CA TYR A 539 -1.58 0.38 -26.78
C TYR A 539 -2.19 1.45 -25.89
N SER A 540 -1.45 2.51 -25.62
CA SER A 540 -1.94 3.66 -24.89
C SER A 540 -1.39 4.97 -25.44
N ASN A 541 -2.27 5.98 -25.54
CA ASN A 541 -1.90 7.38 -25.78
C ASN A 541 -2.11 8.17 -24.49
N TYR A 542 -1.02 8.73 -23.96
CA TYR A 542 -1.00 9.53 -22.73
C TYR A 542 -0.75 11.00 -23.06
N LEU A 543 -1.69 11.86 -22.63
CA LEU A 543 -1.64 13.29 -22.83
C LEU A 543 -1.60 14.01 -21.47
N LEU A 544 -0.64 14.92 -21.31
CA LEU A 544 -0.58 15.85 -20.18
C LEU A 544 -0.62 17.28 -20.72
N ASN A 545 -1.70 17.98 -20.42
CA ASN A 545 -1.87 19.40 -20.72
C ASN A 545 -1.82 20.20 -19.42
N LYS A 546 -1.07 21.31 -19.41
CA LYS A 546 -1.07 22.28 -18.32
C LYS A 546 -1.26 23.67 -18.92
N ASP A 547 -2.26 24.41 -18.45
CA ASP A 547 -2.56 25.79 -18.86
C ASP A 547 -2.49 25.99 -20.38
N ASP A 548 -3.22 25.14 -21.12
CA ASP A 548 -3.30 25.12 -22.58
C ASP A 548 -2.03 24.64 -23.33
N GLU A 549 -0.96 24.26 -22.62
CA GLU A 549 0.26 23.69 -23.22
C GLU A 549 0.33 22.17 -22.99
N TYR A 550 0.35 21.37 -24.07
CA TYR A 550 0.73 19.96 -23.96
C TYR A 550 2.19 19.85 -23.54
N LEU A 551 2.41 19.33 -22.35
CA LEU A 551 3.74 19.04 -21.84
C LEU A 551 4.20 17.64 -22.27
N ILE A 552 3.26 16.70 -22.43
CA ILE A 552 3.51 15.33 -22.89
C ILE A 552 2.44 14.89 -23.88
N ASP A 553 2.88 14.29 -24.98
CA ASP A 553 2.10 13.42 -25.86
C ASP A 553 2.96 12.18 -26.16
N LEU A 554 2.52 11.03 -25.65
CA LEU A 554 3.29 9.81 -25.59
C LEU A 554 2.44 8.61 -25.98
N ASP A 555 2.85 7.92 -27.04
CA ASP A 555 2.33 6.61 -27.45
C ASP A 555 3.20 5.48 -26.86
N ILE A 556 2.55 4.45 -26.31
CA ILE A 556 3.20 3.35 -25.60
C ILE A 556 2.56 2.03 -25.98
N ILE A 557 3.38 1.00 -26.14
CA ILE A 557 2.94 -0.40 -26.14
C ILE A 557 3.51 -1.08 -24.89
N THR A 558 2.65 -1.72 -24.10
CA THR A 558 3.05 -2.60 -23.01
C THR A 558 2.59 -4.04 -23.26
N LYS A 559 3.38 -5.02 -22.81
CA LYS A 559 2.93 -6.39 -22.58
C LYS A 559 2.51 -6.53 -21.13
N GLU A 560 1.37 -7.16 -20.90
CA GLU A 560 0.69 -7.23 -19.63
C GLU A 560 0.59 -8.70 -19.17
N TYR A 561 0.76 -8.94 -17.88
CA TYR A 561 0.47 -10.21 -17.21
C TYR A 561 -0.59 -9.93 -16.13
N ASP A 562 -1.79 -10.45 -16.37
CA ASP A 562 -2.95 -10.32 -15.48
C ASP A 562 -3.27 -11.68 -14.89
N GLN A 563 -3.37 -11.79 -13.57
CA GLN A 563 -3.63 -13.07 -12.89
C GLN A 563 -5.12 -13.47 -12.91
N GLY A 564 -6.00 -12.62 -13.45
CA GLY A 564 -7.45 -12.79 -13.45
C GLY A 564 -8.14 -11.76 -12.57
N TYR A 565 -9.35 -11.34 -12.95
CA TYR A 565 -10.02 -10.15 -12.42
C TYR A 565 -10.44 -10.25 -10.95
N ARG A 566 -10.39 -11.44 -10.35
CA ARG A 566 -10.69 -11.68 -8.93
C ARG A 566 -9.46 -11.92 -8.05
N GLN A 567 -8.27 -12.01 -8.64
CA GLN A 567 -7.04 -12.11 -7.86
C GLN A 567 -6.71 -10.77 -7.20
N GLN A 568 -6.24 -10.81 -5.95
CA GLN A 568 -5.81 -9.61 -5.22
C GLN A 568 -4.53 -8.99 -5.80
N ASN A 569 -3.72 -9.82 -6.47
CA ASN A 569 -2.44 -9.40 -7.04
C ASN A 569 -2.60 -8.35 -8.14
N ARG A 570 -1.64 -7.42 -8.14
CA ARG A 570 -1.60 -6.31 -9.10
C ARG A 570 -1.26 -6.81 -10.51
N LEU A 571 -1.83 -6.16 -11.52
CA LEU A 571 -1.41 -6.30 -12.91
C LEU A 571 0.08 -5.91 -13.04
N THR A 572 0.86 -6.74 -13.71
CA THR A 572 2.27 -6.51 -14.02
C THR A 572 2.46 -6.23 -15.50
N GLN A 573 3.43 -5.39 -15.85
CA GLN A 573 3.56 -4.88 -17.20
C GLN A 573 5.00 -4.59 -17.60
N ARG A 574 5.29 -4.78 -18.87
CA ARG A 574 6.57 -4.49 -19.52
C ARG A 574 6.39 -3.53 -20.69
N VAL A 575 7.20 -2.49 -20.78
CA VAL A 575 7.27 -1.56 -21.90
C VAL A 575 7.94 -2.25 -23.09
N GLU A 576 7.22 -2.31 -24.20
CA GLU A 576 7.64 -2.97 -25.44
C GLU A 576 7.99 -1.94 -26.53
N GLN A 577 7.22 -0.86 -26.64
CA GLN A 577 7.48 0.23 -27.60
C GLN A 577 7.10 1.59 -27.01
N ILE A 578 7.81 2.64 -27.41
CA ILE A 578 7.50 4.03 -27.06
C ILE A 578 7.65 4.95 -28.27
N LYS A 579 6.87 6.02 -28.33
CA LYS A 579 7.03 7.14 -29.26
C LYS A 579 6.61 8.44 -28.57
N TRP A 580 7.57 9.33 -28.38
CA TRP A 580 7.33 10.67 -27.87
C TRP A 580 6.93 11.59 -29.04
N ASN A 581 5.65 11.94 -29.12
CA ASN A 581 5.18 12.97 -30.06
C ASN A 581 5.51 14.37 -29.52
N LYS A 582 5.42 14.55 -28.19
CA LYS A 582 5.86 15.76 -27.49
C LYS A 582 6.42 15.41 -26.12
N GLN A 583 7.58 15.98 -25.79
CA GLN A 583 8.20 15.84 -24.48
C GLN A 583 8.79 17.17 -24.02
N SER A 584 8.09 17.87 -23.13
CA SER A 584 8.62 19.08 -22.50
C SER A 584 9.74 18.72 -21.53
N LYS A 585 10.85 19.49 -21.60
CA LYS A 585 11.98 19.39 -20.65
C LYS A 585 11.57 19.63 -19.19
N ARG A 586 10.41 20.26 -18.97
CA ARG A 586 9.85 20.53 -17.64
C ARG A 586 9.23 19.30 -16.98
N THR A 587 9.09 18.19 -17.71
CA THR A 587 8.44 16.97 -17.20
C THR A 587 9.46 15.87 -16.94
N ASN A 588 9.27 15.13 -15.85
CA ASN A 588 10.16 14.05 -15.41
C ASN A 588 9.41 12.70 -15.39
N LEU A 589 8.72 12.39 -16.49
CA LEU A 589 8.00 11.13 -16.64
C LEU A 589 8.98 10.02 -17.07
N LYS A 590 9.25 9.08 -16.17
CA LYS A 590 10.26 8.01 -16.36
C LYS A 590 9.67 6.61 -16.53
N SER A 591 8.44 6.39 -16.07
CA SER A 591 7.86 5.05 -15.97
C SER A 591 6.37 5.08 -16.24
N VAL A 592 5.86 4.00 -16.86
CA VAL A 592 4.43 3.77 -17.06
C VAL A 592 3.65 3.63 -15.75
N ARG A 593 4.30 3.39 -14.60
CA ARG A 593 3.63 3.38 -13.28
C ARG A 593 2.97 4.72 -12.93
N ARG A 594 3.51 5.83 -13.42
CA ARG A 594 2.93 7.17 -13.23
C ARG A 594 1.76 7.45 -14.18
N ILE A 595 1.62 6.63 -15.22
CA ILE A 595 0.59 6.74 -16.26
C ILE A 595 -0.60 5.85 -15.88
N TYR A 596 -0.32 4.57 -15.63
CA TYR A 596 -1.33 3.58 -15.26
C TYR A 596 -1.44 3.53 -13.73
N GLN A 597 -2.39 4.27 -13.17
CA GLN A 597 -2.71 4.17 -11.73
C GLN A 597 -3.27 2.78 -11.41
N TYR A 598 -3.02 2.28 -10.19
CA TYR A 598 -3.17 0.87 -9.77
C TYR A 598 -4.59 0.26 -9.79
N ARG A 599 -5.57 0.88 -10.44
CA ARG A 599 -6.99 0.51 -10.38
C ARG A 599 -7.73 0.65 -11.70
N GLN A 600 -7.16 0.07 -12.77
CA GLN A 600 -7.78 0.18 -14.09
C GLN A 600 -8.97 -0.76 -14.22
N ASN A 601 -8.86 -2.06 -13.93
CA ASN A 601 -10.01 -2.93 -14.15
C ASN A 601 -11.13 -2.74 -13.10
N PRO A 602 -12.32 -2.22 -13.48
CA PRO A 602 -13.41 -1.97 -12.54
C PRO A 602 -14.00 -3.27 -11.98
N ILE A 603 -13.91 -4.40 -12.67
CA ILE A 603 -14.38 -5.69 -12.15
C ILE A 603 -13.57 -6.09 -10.90
N ARG A 604 -12.30 -5.70 -10.84
CA ARG A 604 -11.43 -5.95 -9.69
C ARG A 604 -11.62 -4.89 -8.60
N TYR A 605 -11.71 -3.62 -8.97
CA TYR A 605 -11.51 -2.51 -8.03
C TYR A 605 -12.75 -1.64 -7.75
N SER A 606 -13.81 -1.74 -8.56
CA SER A 606 -14.96 -0.85 -8.43
C SER A 606 -15.87 -1.27 -7.27
N ASN A 607 -16.14 -0.34 -6.34
CA ASN A 607 -16.97 -0.63 -5.17
C ASN A 607 -18.43 -0.91 -5.52
N ILE A 608 -18.94 -0.40 -6.66
CA ILE A 608 -20.29 -0.74 -7.13
C ILE A 608 -20.39 -2.20 -7.59
N LEU A 609 -19.27 -2.85 -7.93
CA LEU A 609 -19.23 -4.27 -8.30
C LEU A 609 -18.81 -5.17 -7.12
N HIS A 610 -18.55 -4.59 -5.96
CA HIS A 610 -18.20 -5.34 -4.76
C HIS A 610 -19.42 -6.08 -4.19
N ARG A 611 -19.27 -7.38 -3.89
CA ARG A 611 -20.35 -8.29 -3.46
C ARG A 611 -21.17 -7.80 -2.25
N ARG A 612 -20.56 -7.00 -1.37
CA ARG A 612 -21.20 -6.44 -0.16
C ARG A 612 -21.71 -5.02 -0.36
N LYS A 613 -20.93 -4.18 -1.05
CA LYS A 613 -21.11 -2.72 -1.08
C LYS A 613 -22.16 -2.25 -2.09
N TYR A 614 -22.35 -2.97 -3.20
CA TYR A 614 -23.28 -2.55 -4.27
C TYR A 614 -24.71 -2.24 -3.78
N LYS A 615 -25.12 -2.89 -2.67
CA LYS A 615 -26.45 -2.78 -2.06
C LYS A 615 -26.72 -1.41 -1.43
N LYS A 616 -25.67 -0.64 -1.14
CA LYS A 616 -25.69 0.67 -0.46
C LYS A 616 -25.64 1.85 -1.43
N PHE A 617 -25.58 1.57 -2.73
CA PHE A 617 -25.69 2.58 -3.78
C PHE A 617 -27.15 2.83 -4.15
N ASN A 618 -27.44 4.05 -4.58
CA ASN A 618 -28.70 4.41 -5.21
C ASN A 618 -28.65 3.90 -6.65
N LEU A 619 -29.55 2.99 -7.02
CA LEU A 619 -29.54 2.31 -8.32
C LEU A 619 -30.82 2.59 -9.10
N SER A 620 -30.67 2.97 -10.36
CA SER A 620 -31.78 3.15 -11.29
C SER A 620 -31.47 2.54 -12.64
N PHE A 621 -32.51 2.03 -13.33
CA PHE A 621 -32.35 1.65 -14.72
C PHE A 621 -32.34 2.88 -15.61
N ASN A 622 -31.54 2.79 -16.66
CA ASN A 622 -31.53 3.72 -17.78
C ASN A 622 -31.87 2.92 -19.04
N LYS A 623 -32.57 3.55 -19.99
CA LYS A 623 -32.64 3.03 -21.37
C LYS A 623 -31.39 3.44 -22.13
N SER A 624 -31.23 3.09 -23.40
CA SER A 624 -30.33 3.78 -24.32
C SER A 624 -31.05 3.93 -25.65
N ASN A 625 -30.79 5.02 -26.39
CA ASN A 625 -31.33 5.20 -27.74
C ASN A 625 -30.37 4.62 -28.80
N LYS A 626 -29.23 4.06 -28.39
CA LYS A 626 -28.26 3.42 -29.27
C LYS A 626 -28.69 1.97 -29.54
N LEU A 627 -28.70 1.59 -30.81
CA LEU A 627 -29.04 0.23 -31.25
C LEU A 627 -28.13 -0.83 -30.62
N GLU A 628 -26.85 -0.51 -30.41
CA GLU A 628 -25.88 -1.42 -29.78
C GLU A 628 -26.19 -1.75 -28.30
N ASP A 629 -26.97 -0.91 -27.63
CA ASP A 629 -27.34 -1.06 -26.22
C ASP A 629 -28.67 -1.82 -26.02
N GLU A 630 -29.39 -2.17 -27.09
CA GLU A 630 -30.72 -2.82 -27.01
C GLU A 630 -30.67 -4.15 -26.22
N GLY A 631 -29.55 -4.87 -26.32
CA GLY A 631 -29.29 -6.12 -25.60
C GLY A 631 -28.85 -5.96 -24.14
N LEU A 632 -28.75 -4.74 -23.61
CA LEU A 632 -28.11 -4.46 -22.32
C LEU A 632 -29.08 -3.91 -21.27
N TYR A 633 -28.89 -4.29 -20.02
CA TYR A 633 -29.35 -3.53 -18.87
C TYR A 633 -28.34 -2.43 -18.57
N ILE A 634 -28.79 -1.18 -18.47
CA ILE A 634 -27.96 -0.05 -18.08
C ILE A 634 -28.41 0.39 -16.70
N ILE A 635 -27.51 0.32 -15.73
CA ILE A 635 -27.78 0.67 -14.34
C ILE A 635 -26.94 1.88 -14.00
N SER A 636 -27.59 3.02 -13.76
CA SER A 636 -26.92 4.16 -13.14
C SER A 636 -26.77 3.93 -11.65
N PHE A 637 -25.66 4.41 -11.11
CA PHE A 637 -25.41 4.41 -9.67
C PHE A 637 -24.92 5.78 -9.21
N ASN A 638 -25.25 6.10 -7.96
CA ASN A 638 -24.57 7.13 -7.18
C ASN A 638 -24.57 6.73 -5.70
N THR A 639 -23.81 7.44 -4.89
CA THR A 639 -23.78 7.25 -3.45
C THR A 639 -23.62 8.58 -2.73
N ASP A 640 -24.34 8.75 -1.64
CA ASP A 640 -24.16 9.87 -0.71
C ASP A 640 -22.95 9.66 0.23
N ARG A 641 -22.31 8.48 0.14
CA ARG A 641 -21.14 8.09 0.93
C ARG A 641 -19.88 8.54 0.21
N ASN A 642 -19.17 9.50 0.79
CA ASN A 642 -18.09 10.22 0.12
C ASN A 642 -16.67 9.82 0.58
N ASN A 643 -16.53 8.76 1.36
CA ASN A 643 -15.26 8.27 1.91
C ASN A 643 -14.58 7.20 1.02
N TRP A 644 -13.40 6.73 1.43
CA TRP A 644 -12.61 5.75 0.68
C TRP A 644 -13.37 4.45 0.42
N ASN A 645 -14.14 3.97 1.39
CA ASN A 645 -14.83 2.69 1.33
C ASN A 645 -15.82 2.55 0.18
N TYR A 646 -16.41 3.67 -0.26
CA TYR A 646 -17.36 3.70 -1.36
C TYR A 646 -16.77 4.36 -2.60
N THR A 647 -15.94 5.39 -2.44
CA THR A 647 -15.43 6.19 -3.56
C THR A 647 -14.04 5.79 -4.03
N ASN A 648 -13.29 4.97 -3.28
CA ASN A 648 -11.88 4.70 -3.57
C ASN A 648 -11.01 5.99 -3.64
N ARG A 649 -11.38 7.05 -2.90
CA ARG A 649 -10.61 8.31 -2.77
C ARG A 649 -10.38 8.67 -1.30
N GLY A 650 -9.16 9.11 -0.98
CA GLY A 650 -8.72 9.43 0.39
C GLY A 650 -9.23 10.79 0.90
N TYR A 651 -10.20 11.38 0.22
CA TYR A 651 -10.77 12.70 0.46
C TYR A 651 -12.26 12.67 0.10
N PRO A 652 -13.10 13.51 0.73
CA PRO A 652 -14.53 13.59 0.44
C PRO A 652 -14.78 13.78 -1.06
N THR A 653 -15.47 12.84 -1.68
CA THR A 653 -15.67 12.82 -3.13
C THR A 653 -17.07 12.31 -3.48
N THR A 654 -17.73 12.92 -4.47
CA THR A 654 -18.94 12.36 -5.05
C THR A 654 -18.57 11.22 -6.01
N TYR A 655 -19.33 10.13 -6.00
CA TYR A 655 -19.05 8.97 -6.85
C TYR A 655 -20.34 8.48 -7.52
N SER A 656 -20.31 8.43 -8.85
CA SER A 656 -21.46 8.05 -9.67
C SER A 656 -21.01 7.41 -10.97
N GLY A 657 -21.94 6.82 -11.71
CA GLY A 657 -21.57 6.16 -12.97
C GLY A 657 -22.67 5.27 -13.53
N LYS A 658 -22.28 4.39 -14.44
CA LYS A 658 -23.16 3.42 -15.11
C LYS A 658 -22.49 2.06 -15.25
N VAL A 659 -23.25 1.00 -15.05
CA VAL A 659 -22.85 -0.39 -15.34
C VAL A 659 -23.75 -0.93 -16.44
N TYR A 660 -23.15 -1.46 -17.50
CA TYR A 660 -23.82 -2.07 -18.63
C TYR A 660 -23.67 -3.59 -18.53
N ILE A 661 -24.81 -4.29 -18.52
CA ILE A 661 -24.89 -5.72 -18.22
C ILE A 661 -25.65 -6.41 -19.35
N ASP A 662 -25.08 -7.47 -19.91
CA ASP A 662 -25.74 -8.29 -20.94
C ASP A 662 -27.04 -8.93 -20.41
N LYS A 663 -28.13 -8.85 -21.17
CA LYS A 663 -29.45 -9.38 -20.74
C LYS A 663 -29.52 -10.91 -20.73
N VAL A 664 -28.63 -11.61 -21.44
CA VAL A 664 -28.65 -13.07 -21.60
C VAL A 664 -27.84 -13.75 -20.51
N ASP A 665 -26.57 -13.40 -20.36
CA ASP A 665 -25.65 -14.07 -19.43
C ASP A 665 -25.24 -13.23 -18.21
N PHE A 666 -25.74 -11.99 -18.12
CA PHE A 666 -25.44 -11.05 -17.04
C PHE A 666 -23.96 -10.66 -16.95
N ALA A 667 -23.20 -10.79 -18.04
CA ALA A 667 -21.82 -10.30 -18.10
C ALA A 667 -21.77 -8.77 -18.05
N ILE A 668 -20.74 -8.22 -17.39
CA ILE A 668 -20.49 -6.78 -17.38
C ILE A 668 -19.72 -6.43 -18.65
N VAL A 669 -20.34 -5.67 -19.54
CA VAL A 669 -19.77 -5.33 -20.86
C VAL A 669 -19.18 -3.93 -20.89
N LYS A 670 -19.61 -3.04 -19.99
CA LYS A 670 -19.05 -1.70 -19.86
C LYS A 670 -19.30 -1.13 -18.47
N VAL A 671 -18.32 -0.39 -17.96
CA VAL A 671 -18.42 0.36 -16.71
C VAL A 671 -17.96 1.79 -16.96
N VAL A 672 -18.75 2.76 -16.51
CA VAL A 672 -18.44 4.18 -16.49
C VAL A 672 -18.44 4.63 -15.04
N GLU A 673 -17.36 5.27 -14.60
CA GLU A 673 -17.17 5.75 -13.24
C GLU A 673 -16.76 7.22 -13.26
N ASN A 674 -17.39 8.03 -12.43
CA ASN A 674 -17.16 9.46 -12.32
C ASN A 674 -16.93 9.85 -10.86
N TRP A 675 -15.91 10.67 -10.64
CA TRP A 675 -15.60 11.28 -9.36
C TRP A 675 -15.51 12.79 -9.50
N GLU A 676 -16.08 13.51 -8.54
CA GLU A 676 -15.99 14.95 -8.48
C GLU A 676 -15.87 15.44 -7.04
N THR A 677 -14.91 16.33 -6.80
CA THR A 677 -14.71 16.99 -5.50
C THR A 677 -14.21 18.42 -5.66
N THR A 678 -14.53 19.24 -4.66
CA THR A 678 -13.98 20.57 -4.44
C THR A 678 -13.53 20.64 -2.99
N LEU A 679 -12.23 20.80 -2.78
CA LEU A 679 -11.60 20.86 -1.46
C LEU A 679 -11.18 22.29 -1.15
N ASN A 680 -11.46 22.73 0.07
CA ASN A 680 -10.99 24.02 0.59
C ASN A 680 -9.59 23.88 1.22
N ASN A 681 -9.05 24.97 1.76
CA ASN A 681 -7.73 24.98 2.38
C ASN A 681 -7.59 23.94 3.53
N ASP A 682 -8.58 23.85 4.42
CA ASP A 682 -8.56 22.92 5.56
C ASP A 682 -8.60 21.46 5.09
N ASP A 683 -9.40 21.17 4.06
CA ASP A 683 -9.47 19.85 3.43
C ASP A 683 -8.16 19.49 2.71
N ILE A 684 -7.53 20.45 2.03
CA ILE A 684 -6.22 20.25 1.39
C ILE A 684 -5.17 19.94 2.44
N GLU A 685 -5.09 20.71 3.53
CA GLU A 685 -4.14 20.48 4.61
C GLU A 685 -4.35 19.10 5.27
N LYS A 686 -5.61 18.73 5.49
CA LYS A 686 -5.98 17.44 6.09
C LYS A 686 -5.62 16.24 5.20
N HIS A 687 -5.92 16.33 3.90
CA HIS A 687 -5.87 15.18 2.99
C HIS A 687 -4.63 15.14 2.08
N TYR A 688 -3.91 16.26 1.93
CA TYR A 688 -2.74 16.39 1.06
C TYR A 688 -1.55 17.00 1.82
N ARG A 689 -0.72 16.14 2.43
CA ARG A 689 0.55 16.54 3.07
C ARG A 689 1.71 16.80 2.06
N LEU A 690 1.42 16.94 0.77
CA LEU A 690 2.43 17.05 -0.29
C LEU A 690 2.74 18.52 -0.62
N LYS A 691 4.03 18.85 -0.77
CA LYS A 691 4.54 20.17 -1.21
C LYS A 691 3.86 20.74 -2.46
N GLN A 692 3.28 19.89 -3.32
CA GLN A 692 2.70 20.31 -4.59
C GLN A 692 1.40 21.13 -4.46
N TYR A 693 0.73 21.08 -3.30
CA TYR A 693 -0.47 21.89 -3.01
C TYR A 693 -0.24 22.91 -1.89
N GLU A 694 1.02 23.11 -1.50
CA GLU A 694 1.42 24.11 -0.51
C GLU A 694 1.02 25.51 -1.02
N ASN A 695 0.30 26.28 -0.21
CA ASN A 695 -0.27 27.60 -0.53
C ASN A 695 -1.44 27.62 -1.54
N LYS A 696 -2.09 26.48 -1.81
CA LYS A 696 -3.35 26.44 -2.59
C LYS A 696 -4.54 26.50 -1.65
N ASN A 697 -5.49 27.42 -1.91
CA ASN A 697 -6.67 27.61 -1.07
C ASN A 697 -7.92 26.87 -1.59
N GLN A 698 -7.88 26.38 -2.83
CA GLN A 698 -8.93 25.58 -3.44
C GLN A 698 -8.33 24.57 -4.42
N LEU A 699 -8.90 23.36 -4.42
CA LEU A 699 -8.54 22.27 -5.31
C LEU A 699 -9.82 21.61 -5.83
N VAL A 700 -10.03 21.64 -7.14
CA VAL A 700 -11.13 20.93 -7.82
C VAL A 700 -10.54 19.75 -8.58
N ILE A 701 -11.11 18.56 -8.37
CA ILE A 701 -10.71 17.34 -9.07
C ILE A 701 -11.94 16.71 -9.69
N LYS A 702 -11.86 16.42 -10.99
CA LYS A 702 -12.87 15.62 -11.70
C LYS A 702 -12.19 14.47 -12.42
N GLU A 703 -12.72 13.27 -12.29
CA GLU A 703 -12.19 12.07 -12.92
C GLU A 703 -13.30 11.30 -13.61
N GLU A 704 -13.05 10.88 -14.84
CA GLU A 704 -13.91 9.99 -15.62
C GLU A 704 -13.10 8.76 -15.99
N TYR A 705 -13.71 7.60 -15.83
CA TYR A 705 -13.13 6.32 -16.19
C TYR A 705 -14.15 5.45 -16.92
N ILE A 706 -13.75 4.88 -18.05
CA ILE A 706 -14.59 4.01 -18.86
C ILE A 706 -13.79 2.75 -19.20
N ALA A 707 -14.37 1.58 -18.93
CA ALA A 707 -13.85 0.30 -19.36
C ALA A 707 -14.89 -0.44 -20.20
N ASN A 708 -14.47 -1.01 -21.32
CA ASN A 708 -15.30 -1.84 -22.18
C ASN A 708 -14.76 -3.27 -22.20
N PHE A 709 -15.67 -4.24 -22.29
CA PHE A 709 -15.37 -5.66 -22.28
C PHE A 709 -16.10 -6.35 -23.43
N ALA A 710 -15.44 -7.33 -24.06
CA ALA A 710 -16.04 -8.14 -25.12
C ALA A 710 -15.78 -9.61 -24.88
N LYS A 711 -16.74 -10.43 -25.34
CA LYS A 711 -16.68 -11.88 -25.25
C LYS A 711 -15.62 -12.43 -26.20
N ASP A 712 -14.75 -13.29 -25.69
CA ASP A 712 -13.75 -14.01 -26.47
C ASP A 712 -14.16 -15.48 -26.68
N SER A 713 -13.35 -16.23 -27.41
CA SER A 713 -13.54 -17.63 -27.83
C SER A 713 -13.89 -18.60 -26.70
N ASP A 714 -13.43 -18.37 -25.47
CA ASP A 714 -13.71 -19.17 -24.28
C ASP A 714 -15.00 -18.76 -23.55
N GLN A 715 -15.82 -17.92 -24.19
CA GLN A 715 -17.07 -17.39 -23.66
C GLN A 715 -16.91 -16.44 -22.46
N LYS A 716 -15.68 -15.99 -22.15
CA LYS A 716 -15.41 -14.99 -21.11
C LYS A 716 -15.24 -13.59 -21.70
N TYR A 717 -15.55 -12.59 -20.91
CA TYR A 717 -15.50 -11.17 -21.28
C TYR A 717 -14.20 -10.53 -20.79
N TYR A 718 -13.37 -10.12 -21.74
CA TYR A 718 -12.08 -9.49 -21.52
C TYR A 718 -12.15 -8.00 -21.85
N ALA A 719 -11.36 -7.20 -21.14
CA ALA A 719 -11.26 -5.77 -21.41
C ALA A 719 -10.73 -5.55 -22.83
N THR A 720 -11.39 -4.67 -23.59
CA THR A 720 -11.00 -4.30 -24.95
C THR A 720 -10.37 -2.93 -25.01
N ASN A 721 -10.88 -1.99 -24.23
CA ASN A 721 -10.33 -0.65 -24.14
C ASN A 721 -10.65 0.03 -22.81
N TYR A 722 -9.83 1.04 -22.52
CA TYR A 722 -9.98 1.92 -21.37
C TYR A 722 -9.86 3.37 -21.81
N PHE A 723 -10.67 4.23 -21.20
CA PHE A 723 -10.54 5.67 -21.28
C PHE A 723 -10.48 6.23 -19.86
N GLN A 724 -9.53 7.14 -19.63
CA GLN A 724 -9.41 7.86 -18.38
C GLN A 724 -9.18 9.34 -18.67
N ARG A 725 -9.88 10.20 -17.94
CA ARG A 725 -9.62 11.64 -17.92
C ARG A 725 -9.57 12.12 -16.48
N LYS A 726 -8.60 12.97 -16.17
CA LYS A 726 -8.48 13.68 -14.90
C LYS A 726 -8.28 15.16 -15.15
N PHE A 727 -9.16 15.96 -14.58
CA PHE A 727 -9.07 17.42 -14.52
C PHE A 727 -8.69 17.84 -13.10
N ILE A 728 -7.72 18.74 -12.99
CA ILE A 728 -7.29 19.34 -11.73
C ILE A 728 -7.21 20.85 -11.93
N GLU A 729 -7.98 21.60 -11.16
CA GLU A 729 -7.85 23.06 -11.05
C GLU A 729 -7.35 23.38 -9.64
N THR A 730 -6.31 24.21 -9.54
CA THR A 730 -5.88 24.79 -8.26
C THR A 730 -6.02 26.29 -8.30
N LYS A 731 -6.37 26.86 -7.15
CA LYS A 731 -6.39 28.29 -6.91
C LYS A 731 -5.45 28.61 -5.76
N ASP A 732 -4.64 29.65 -5.91
CA ASP A 732 -3.75 30.12 -4.84
C ASP A 732 -4.33 31.34 -4.09
N SER A 733 -3.58 31.82 -3.09
CA SER A 733 -3.93 32.99 -2.29
C SER A 733 -4.04 34.29 -3.10
N GLU A 734 -3.42 34.36 -4.28
CA GLU A 734 -3.49 35.50 -5.19
C GLU A 734 -4.64 35.37 -6.21
N ASN A 735 -5.48 34.34 -6.07
CA ASN A 735 -6.54 33.95 -7.00
C ASN A 735 -6.04 33.55 -8.40
N LEU A 736 -4.75 33.23 -8.56
CA LEU A 736 -4.25 32.66 -9.80
C LEU A 736 -4.71 31.20 -9.90
N ARG A 737 -5.17 30.82 -11.09
CA ARG A 737 -5.64 29.48 -11.41
C ARG A 737 -4.61 28.74 -12.23
N GLU A 738 -4.37 27.48 -11.88
CA GLU A 738 -3.60 26.55 -12.70
C GLU A 738 -4.48 25.34 -13.01
N ASN A 739 -4.52 24.97 -14.29
CA ASN A 739 -5.31 23.87 -14.80
C ASN A 739 -4.42 22.76 -15.36
N VAL A 740 -4.71 21.53 -14.98
CA VAL A 740 -4.04 20.33 -15.50
C VAL A 740 -5.08 19.34 -15.99
N VAL A 741 -4.92 18.88 -17.23
CA VAL A 741 -5.73 17.81 -17.81
C VAL A 741 -4.83 16.65 -18.18
N ILE A 742 -5.16 15.48 -17.66
CA ILE A 742 -4.52 14.22 -17.99
C ILE A 742 -5.54 13.35 -18.71
N GLU A 743 -5.20 12.87 -19.89
CA GLU A 743 -6.03 11.93 -20.65
C GLU A 743 -5.21 10.69 -21.01
N LEU A 744 -5.85 9.54 -20.90
CA LEU A 744 -5.28 8.25 -21.27
C LEU A 744 -6.32 7.45 -22.04
N LYS A 745 -5.99 7.13 -23.29
CA LYS A 745 -6.77 6.21 -24.15
C LYS A 745 -5.98 4.94 -24.33
N SER A 746 -6.58 3.78 -24.08
CA SER A 746 -5.90 2.49 -24.21
C SER A 746 -6.75 1.46 -24.94
N SER A 747 -6.14 0.66 -25.80
CA SER A 747 -6.75 -0.51 -26.44
C SER A 747 -5.94 -1.77 -26.15
N ILE A 748 -6.61 -2.90 -26.04
CA ILE A 748 -6.05 -4.20 -25.72
C ILE A 748 -6.11 -5.09 -26.96
N PHE A 749 -5.06 -5.85 -27.23
CA PHE A 749 -4.95 -6.75 -28.37
C PHE A 749 -3.97 -7.91 -28.11
N ASP A 750 -3.97 -8.90 -29.00
CA ASP A 750 -3.13 -10.12 -28.93
C ASP A 750 -3.20 -10.81 -27.55
N LEU A 751 -4.42 -11.18 -27.16
CA LEU A 751 -4.70 -11.86 -25.90
C LEU A 751 -4.20 -13.32 -25.95
N LYS A 752 -3.44 -13.74 -24.93
CA LYS A 752 -2.82 -15.07 -24.83
C LYS A 752 -3.17 -15.75 -23.53
N LYS A 753 -3.72 -16.96 -23.64
CA LYS A 753 -4.19 -17.80 -22.52
C LYS A 753 -3.32 -19.03 -22.29
N GLU A 754 -2.43 -19.32 -23.23
CA GLU A 754 -1.48 -20.43 -23.19
C GLU A 754 -0.05 -19.87 -23.26
N ASN A 755 0.92 -20.62 -22.71
CA ASN A 755 2.33 -20.22 -22.65
C ASN A 755 2.50 -18.82 -22.05
N ILE A 756 1.84 -18.61 -20.91
CA ILE A 756 1.76 -17.32 -20.24
C ILE A 756 3.15 -16.94 -19.74
N GLU A 757 3.62 -15.78 -20.18
CA GLU A 757 4.83 -15.17 -19.67
C GLU A 757 4.51 -14.45 -18.37
N ILE A 758 5.11 -14.91 -17.28
CA ILE A 758 5.09 -14.21 -16.00
C ILE A 758 6.01 -13.00 -16.13
N ILE A 759 5.42 -11.81 -16.00
CA ILE A 759 6.17 -10.56 -15.91
C ILE A 759 6.28 -10.23 -14.42
N ASP A 760 7.50 -10.18 -13.89
CA ASP A 760 7.70 -10.02 -12.45
C ASP A 760 7.22 -8.62 -11.96
N TYR A 761 6.55 -8.59 -10.80
CA TYR A 761 6.14 -7.36 -10.13
C TYR A 761 7.30 -6.80 -9.33
N ASP A 762 8.29 -6.28 -10.03
CA ASP A 762 9.46 -5.76 -9.34
C ASP A 762 9.19 -4.34 -8.81
N HIS A 763 8.82 -4.24 -7.54
CA HIS A 763 8.58 -2.97 -6.87
C HIS A 763 9.83 -2.04 -6.91
N TYR A 764 11.03 -2.58 -7.13
CA TYR A 764 12.31 -1.92 -6.91
C TYR A 764 13.18 -1.72 -8.17
N GLN A 765 13.44 -2.72 -9.04
CA GLN A 765 14.31 -2.50 -10.23
C GLN A 765 13.60 -1.81 -11.39
N ASN A 766 12.27 -1.65 -11.39
CA ASN A 766 11.49 -0.86 -12.36
C ASN A 766 11.78 -1.16 -13.86
N ASN A 767 12.69 -2.05 -14.22
CA ASN A 767 13.30 -2.08 -15.55
C ASN A 767 12.25 -2.34 -16.63
N GLU A 768 11.30 -3.22 -16.32
CA GLU A 768 10.20 -3.54 -17.22
C GLU A 768 9.25 -2.37 -17.44
N VAL A 769 9.06 -1.50 -16.44
CA VAL A 769 8.12 -0.37 -16.50
C VAL A 769 8.78 0.97 -16.88
N LEU A 770 10.09 0.98 -17.14
CA LEU A 770 10.81 2.20 -17.51
C LEU A 770 10.57 2.57 -18.97
N LEU A 771 10.28 3.85 -19.23
CA LEU A 771 10.05 4.34 -20.59
C LEU A 771 11.32 4.33 -21.44
N ASN A 772 12.50 4.43 -20.83
CA ASN A 772 13.79 4.37 -21.54
C ASN A 772 14.32 2.94 -21.73
N ARG A 773 13.55 1.92 -21.35
CA ARG A 773 13.90 0.51 -21.55
C ARG A 773 14.08 0.17 -23.02
N VAL A 774 13.24 0.74 -23.87
CA VAL A 774 13.22 0.49 -25.31
C VAL A 774 13.55 1.78 -26.06
N LYS A 775 14.28 1.64 -27.16
CA LYS A 775 14.56 2.75 -28.07
C LYS A 775 13.40 2.90 -29.05
N PHE A 776 13.13 4.13 -29.50
CA PHE A 776 12.15 4.39 -30.55
C PHE A 776 12.46 3.57 -31.81
N ASN A 777 11.47 2.83 -32.30
CA ASN A 777 11.55 2.02 -33.51
C ASN A 777 10.63 2.60 -34.59
N GLU A 778 11.21 3.36 -35.52
CA GLU A 778 10.44 4.03 -36.57
C GLU A 778 9.72 3.02 -37.50
N THR A 779 10.36 1.91 -37.84
CA THR A 779 9.79 0.88 -38.71
C THR A 779 8.54 0.25 -38.09
N PHE A 780 8.58 -0.03 -36.78
CA PHE A 780 7.42 -0.51 -36.04
C PHE A 780 6.27 0.50 -36.12
N TRP A 781 6.50 1.75 -35.70
CA TRP A 781 5.43 2.75 -35.62
C TRP A 781 4.85 3.18 -36.97
N ARG A 782 5.59 3.04 -38.07
CA ARG A 782 5.07 3.26 -39.43
C ARG A 782 4.10 2.16 -39.90
N THR A 783 4.26 0.94 -39.38
CA THR A 783 3.48 -0.24 -39.80
C THR A 783 2.43 -0.66 -38.77
N PHE A 784 2.55 -0.18 -37.53
CA PHE A 784 1.61 -0.45 -36.46
C PHE A 784 0.22 0.10 -36.80
N LYS A 785 -0.79 -0.75 -36.63
CA LYS A 785 -2.20 -0.41 -36.83
C LYS A 785 -2.97 -0.77 -35.58
N ASN A 786 -3.75 0.19 -35.08
CA ASN A 786 -4.61 0.02 -33.92
C ASN A 786 -5.81 0.95 -34.05
N GLU A 787 -6.94 0.57 -33.47
CA GLU A 787 -8.19 1.36 -33.51
C GLU A 787 -8.01 2.81 -33.04
N PHE A 788 -7.15 3.03 -32.03
CA PHE A 788 -6.90 4.37 -31.48
C PHE A 788 -5.62 5.04 -32.00
N TYR A 789 -4.86 4.37 -32.86
CA TYR A 789 -3.65 4.93 -33.47
C TYR A 789 -3.92 5.26 -34.93
N GLN A 790 -4.03 6.55 -35.27
CA GLN A 790 -4.12 7.05 -36.64
C GLN A 790 -2.83 7.80 -37.00
N ASN A 791 -2.21 7.42 -38.12
CA ASN A 791 -0.94 7.96 -38.61
C ASN A 791 -0.97 9.45 -38.95
#